data_AF-A0A0D3I4K0-F1
#
_entry.id   AF-A0A0D3I4K0-F1
#
_cell.length_a   1.000
_cell.length_b   1.000
_cell.length_c   1.000
_cell.angle_alpha   90.00
_cell.angle_beta   90.00
_cell.angle_gamma   90.00
#
_symmetry.space_group_name_H-M   'P 1'
#
loop_
_entity.id
_entity.type
_entity.pdbx_description
1 polymer ?
#
loop_
_entity_poly.entity_id
_entity_poly.type
_entity_poly.pdbx_seq_one_letter_code
_entity_poly.pdbx_strand_id
1 'polypeptide(L)'
;MLAASLLTLARDGPPRSLVPLSAVLEPDPSPSPTSAARASLSRHRRLELSYDNTNPIRLALDFTSLDASSAPQYSACFAVGDWYRRGLPAFQLSPPADGVPTCDDANPLAALTDGCWGLCKAADVITAERKAKIVTAVTAVASEMGSFFSVESSSSNLVFGRSKGRFQRALTEKGYTPTERCAADCHYLSNVAVAESYCTTGVDADAILSVTRPPSIAGVLGTGSSCAPLIMGKRPTWLVIAWMDDFDADATSDQAMIDAYRGFIRHEIIHAMGFSHAFFANARASDGSAKHLLQLLQVYDADGATDRVYHFKSTSRTHAMAKAYFGCNDEAAWDGLPLMGLPDIGRNSHWDTRILRDDVMSYGESALISSITLAAMEDTGFYLANYSSANCMQWGYQQGCTYVASRCSGPTSHDQSASATSSAECDGDPRWRSSPSAWLRSKCDLGDDPCSTNSGRGYSSSPSPVCDAQCYTPLHNRADCSAGPVAPVESAAPKSYEELAEEYMQWIWLGVLVMSALVVGLAMNTFCCPAGGSIAVAAVLTTIIFLAGALTAAAGAYGYWVNNDLVAPFVGETTLIVVMGFGGLLSTIALWTFIGFCSKSRFVLTTVFIFYLLTLLIELAFAGLVAYWVYTLQAVTEDAMTLLEGGDAEDGKFSGRLGADVLAEVEGSMCRFYQECCRDPLLGEDGTCISSHEGSTVDVAEALLDPGSPNFCPYISGSSGVMSFVPSPAACLTAEHLIPGFSMASCETNFCSHGYEGYEEFLAQAVDWMMNNGIIIGGVSTAVVLLQLLLAVNVLRLAKSRMKTRLAMRKVVPESRGLDREPMPFNPPPQPQRRRAR
;
A
#
# COMPACT_ATOMS: atom_id res chain seq x y z
N MET A 1 61.31 -24.17 19.99
CA MET A 1 61.63 -22.92 19.28
C MET A 1 61.08 -23.03 17.87
N LEU A 2 60.13 -22.16 17.55
CA LEU A 2 59.66 -21.71 16.21
C LEU A 2 59.09 -22.80 15.28
N ALA A 3 57.78 -23.04 15.34
CA ALA A 3 56.71 -22.31 14.63
C ALA A 3 56.48 -22.86 13.22
N ALA A 4 55.59 -23.85 13.15
CA ALA A 4 54.84 -24.18 11.96
C ALA A 4 53.71 -23.16 11.82
N SER A 5 53.81 -22.26 10.83
CA SER A 5 52.70 -21.41 10.40
C SER A 5 52.01 -22.10 9.23
N LEU A 6 50.95 -22.84 9.56
CA LEU A 6 49.86 -23.19 8.66
C LEU A 6 49.18 -21.89 8.21
N LEU A 7 49.33 -21.53 6.94
CA LEU A 7 48.41 -20.63 6.24
C LEU A 7 47.30 -21.50 5.64
N THR A 8 46.39 -21.96 6.49
CA THR A 8 45.04 -22.34 6.08
C THR A 8 44.20 -21.08 6.16
N LEU A 9 44.07 -20.35 5.07
CA LEU A 9 43.03 -19.34 4.89
C LEU A 9 41.71 -20.10 4.74
N ALA A 10 41.12 -20.53 5.86
CA ALA A 10 39.66 -20.63 5.89
C ALA A 10 39.15 -19.23 5.56
N ARG A 11 38.34 -19.10 4.50
CA ARG A 11 37.65 -17.85 4.14
C ARG A 11 36.71 -17.51 5.30
N ASP A 12 37.23 -16.80 6.30
CA ASP A 12 36.47 -16.38 7.47
C ASP A 12 35.55 -15.22 7.08
N GLY A 13 34.30 -15.58 6.77
CA GLY A 13 33.21 -14.68 6.44
C GLY A 13 32.25 -15.35 5.45
N PRO A 14 30.93 -15.08 5.53
CA PRO A 14 29.99 -15.66 4.59
C PRO A 14 30.15 -15.09 3.18
N PRO A 15 29.50 -15.72 2.18
CA PRO A 15 29.27 -15.13 0.87
C PRO A 15 28.91 -13.66 0.93
N ARG A 16 29.70 -12.81 0.27
CA ARG A 16 29.22 -11.49 -0.14
C ARG A 16 28.45 -11.70 -1.44
N SER A 17 27.13 -11.54 -1.37
CA SER A 17 26.25 -11.53 -2.52
C SER A 17 26.21 -10.13 -3.14
N LEU A 18 25.97 -10.06 -4.45
CA LEU A 18 25.76 -8.80 -5.17
C LEU A 18 24.31 -8.65 -5.60
N VAL A 19 23.88 -7.40 -5.70
CA VAL A 19 22.62 -7.04 -6.34
C VAL A 19 22.68 -7.43 -7.84
N PRO A 20 21.68 -8.17 -8.36
CA PRO A 20 21.67 -8.56 -9.77
C PRO A 20 21.34 -7.39 -10.70
N LEU A 21 21.79 -7.48 -11.95
CA LEU A 21 21.57 -6.45 -12.97
C LEU A 21 20.09 -6.06 -13.15
N SER A 22 19.18 -7.02 -13.06
CA SER A 22 17.74 -6.78 -13.20
C SER A 22 17.14 -5.91 -12.10
N ALA A 23 17.80 -5.77 -10.94
CA ALA A 23 17.36 -4.92 -9.84
C ALA A 23 17.82 -3.46 -10.00
N VAL A 24 18.71 -3.17 -10.95
CA VAL A 24 19.26 -1.83 -11.22
C VAL A 24 18.72 -1.25 -12.53
N LEU A 25 17.96 -2.03 -13.30
CA LEU A 25 17.31 -1.58 -14.54
C LEU A 25 15.82 -1.39 -14.32
N GLU A 26 15.26 -0.37 -14.97
CA GLU A 26 13.83 -0.14 -14.99
C GLU A 26 13.14 -1.05 -16.02
N PRO A 27 12.11 -1.82 -15.64
CA PRO A 27 11.30 -2.57 -16.58
C PRO A 27 10.36 -1.65 -17.36
N ASP A 28 10.06 -2.02 -18.61
CA ASP A 28 9.03 -1.37 -19.41
C ASP A 28 7.66 -1.49 -18.72
N PRO A 29 6.80 -0.46 -18.81
CA PRO A 29 5.42 -0.57 -18.35
C PRO A 29 4.72 -1.71 -19.09
N SER A 30 4.07 -2.58 -18.34
CA SER A 30 3.35 -3.75 -18.87
C SER A 30 2.24 -3.27 -19.84
N PRO A 31 2.11 -3.82 -21.06
CA PRO A 31 0.93 -3.53 -21.87
C PRO A 31 -0.33 -4.07 -21.17
N SER A 32 -1.40 -3.27 -21.15
CA SER A 32 -2.68 -3.62 -20.54
C SER A 32 -3.12 -5.01 -21.05
N PRO A 33 -3.40 -5.99 -20.16
CA PRO A 33 -3.79 -7.32 -20.60
C PRO A 33 -5.10 -7.24 -21.39
N THR A 34 -5.14 -7.92 -22.55
CA THR A 34 -6.35 -8.05 -23.36
C THR A 34 -7.50 -8.64 -22.52
N SER A 35 -8.76 -8.33 -22.85
CA SER A 35 -9.94 -8.79 -22.09
C SER A 35 -10.00 -10.32 -21.91
N ALA A 36 -9.48 -11.10 -22.87
CA ALA A 36 -9.34 -12.55 -22.76
C ALA A 36 -8.22 -12.99 -21.80
N ALA A 37 -7.10 -12.26 -21.75
CA ALA A 37 -6.04 -12.47 -20.78
C ALA A 37 -6.48 -12.04 -19.36
N ARG A 38 -7.22 -10.92 -19.23
CA ARG A 38 -7.87 -10.51 -17.96
C ARG A 38 -8.86 -11.56 -17.46
N ALA A 39 -9.66 -12.18 -18.34
CA ALA A 39 -10.59 -13.25 -17.97
C ALA A 39 -9.92 -14.60 -17.62
N SER A 40 -8.65 -14.78 -17.98
CA SER A 40 -7.81 -15.92 -17.58
C SER A 40 -7.04 -15.63 -16.28
N LEU A 41 -6.59 -14.37 -16.11
CA LEU A 41 -5.90 -13.86 -14.92
C LEU A 41 -6.86 -13.66 -13.73
N SER A 42 -8.09 -13.20 -13.96
CA SER A 42 -9.14 -13.09 -12.94
C SER A 42 -9.70 -14.45 -12.48
N ARG A 43 -9.42 -15.51 -13.24
CA ARG A 43 -9.86 -16.88 -12.92
C ARG A 43 -8.91 -17.64 -12.00
N HIS A 44 -7.71 -17.12 -11.73
CA HIS A 44 -6.76 -17.69 -10.77
C HIS A 44 -6.75 -16.82 -9.50
N ARG A 45 -7.83 -16.87 -8.71
CA ARG A 45 -7.78 -16.45 -7.31
C ARG A 45 -6.70 -17.32 -6.65
N ARG A 46 -5.64 -16.70 -6.14
CA ARG A 46 -4.51 -17.44 -5.54
C ARG A 46 -5.08 -18.14 -4.30
N LEU A 47 -5.03 -19.48 -4.28
CA LEU A 47 -5.52 -20.22 -3.12
C LEU A 47 -4.62 -19.90 -1.92
N GLU A 48 -5.22 -19.81 -0.73
CA GLU A 48 -4.44 -19.78 0.50
C GLU A 48 -3.65 -21.10 0.59
N LEU A 49 -2.33 -21.00 0.78
CA LEU A 49 -1.46 -22.17 0.80
C LEU A 49 -1.66 -22.94 2.10
N SER A 50 -1.86 -24.25 2.00
CA SER A 50 -2.04 -25.15 3.11
C SER A 50 -1.30 -26.47 2.87
N TYR A 51 -1.13 -27.29 3.91
CA TYR A 51 -0.53 -28.61 3.76
C TYR A 51 -1.31 -29.53 2.82
N ASP A 52 -2.60 -29.29 2.61
CA ASP A 52 -3.47 -30.12 1.76
C ASP A 52 -3.36 -29.77 0.27
N ASN A 53 -2.97 -28.53 -0.06
CA ASN A 53 -2.91 -28.05 -1.44
C ASN A 53 -1.48 -27.75 -1.94
N THR A 54 -0.48 -27.93 -1.10
CA THR A 54 0.94 -27.72 -1.43
C THR A 54 1.74 -29.02 -1.47
N ASN A 55 2.83 -29.00 -2.25
CA ASN A 55 3.86 -30.04 -2.25
C ASN A 55 5.25 -29.41 -2.10
N PRO A 56 6.26 -30.15 -1.60
CA PRO A 56 7.65 -29.71 -1.63
C PRO A 56 8.07 -29.18 -2.99
N ILE A 57 8.74 -28.01 -3.01
CA ILE A 57 9.14 -27.37 -4.27
C ILE A 57 10.10 -28.27 -5.07
N ARG A 58 9.80 -28.46 -6.36
CA ARG A 58 10.66 -29.19 -7.30
C ARG A 58 11.43 -28.22 -8.18
N LEU A 59 12.77 -28.28 -8.09
CA LEU A 59 13.67 -27.45 -8.89
C LEU A 59 14.26 -28.26 -10.05
N ALA A 60 14.03 -27.81 -11.29
CA ALA A 60 14.75 -28.32 -12.45
C ALA A 60 16.09 -27.60 -12.59
N LEU A 61 17.20 -28.33 -12.43
CA LEU A 61 18.54 -27.75 -12.49
C LEU A 61 19.01 -27.61 -13.94
N ASP A 62 19.51 -26.42 -14.29
CA ASP A 62 20.02 -26.12 -15.62
C ASP A 62 21.45 -25.58 -15.57
N PHE A 63 22.39 -26.40 -16.07
CA PHE A 63 23.82 -26.09 -16.11
C PHE A 63 24.32 -25.77 -17.52
N THR A 64 23.41 -25.61 -18.50
CA THR A 64 23.78 -25.41 -19.92
C THR A 64 24.55 -24.11 -20.17
N SER A 65 24.43 -23.14 -19.25
CA SER A 65 25.19 -21.88 -19.31
C SER A 65 26.68 -22.05 -18.95
N LEU A 66 27.08 -23.24 -18.47
CA LEU A 66 28.47 -23.58 -18.14
C LEU A 66 29.18 -24.30 -19.30
N ASP A 67 28.53 -24.41 -20.46
CA ASP A 67 29.07 -25.09 -21.64
C ASP A 67 29.34 -24.10 -22.78
N ALA A 68 30.53 -24.20 -23.39
CA ALA A 68 30.98 -23.30 -24.45
C ALA A 68 30.06 -23.29 -25.68
N SER A 69 29.37 -24.40 -25.95
CA SER A 69 28.47 -24.55 -27.10
C SER A 69 27.11 -23.87 -26.91
N SER A 70 26.71 -23.57 -25.67
CA SER A 70 25.36 -23.11 -25.34
C SER A 70 25.32 -21.81 -24.53
N ALA A 71 26.40 -21.48 -23.81
CA ALA A 71 26.51 -20.24 -23.07
C ALA A 71 26.30 -19.03 -24.00
N PRO A 72 25.55 -18.00 -23.57
CA PRO A 72 25.44 -16.76 -24.32
C PRO A 72 26.81 -16.16 -24.65
N GLN A 73 26.87 -15.44 -25.76
CA GLN A 73 28.13 -14.84 -26.17
C GLN A 73 28.64 -13.85 -25.12
N TYR A 74 29.93 -13.93 -24.79
CA TYR A 74 30.62 -13.08 -23.82
C TYR A 74 30.11 -13.19 -22.37
N SER A 75 29.29 -14.19 -22.03
CA SER A 75 28.78 -14.34 -20.66
C SER A 75 29.69 -15.09 -19.71
N ALA A 76 30.60 -15.90 -20.25
CA ALA A 76 31.44 -16.83 -19.50
C ALA A 76 32.79 -17.02 -20.21
N CYS A 77 33.79 -17.45 -19.46
CA CYS A 77 35.16 -17.65 -19.94
C CYS A 77 35.45 -19.13 -20.18
N PHE A 78 35.86 -19.51 -21.40
CA PHE A 78 36.23 -20.89 -21.73
C PHE A 78 37.72 -21.05 -22.09
N ALA A 79 38.39 -19.95 -22.44
CA ALA A 79 39.84 -19.86 -22.56
C ALA A 79 40.38 -18.55 -21.96
N VAL A 80 41.67 -18.56 -21.60
CA VAL A 80 42.37 -17.36 -21.15
C VAL A 80 42.53 -16.40 -22.33
N GLY A 81 42.23 -15.12 -22.10
CA GLY A 81 42.25 -14.10 -23.14
C GLY A 81 40.97 -14.00 -23.97
N ASP A 82 39.96 -14.84 -23.71
CA ASP A 82 38.62 -14.63 -24.27
C ASP A 82 38.06 -13.29 -23.77
N TRP A 83 37.24 -12.66 -24.59
CA TRP A 83 36.49 -11.48 -24.18
C TRP A 83 35.25 -11.88 -23.39
N TYR A 84 34.96 -11.11 -22.35
CA TYR A 84 33.69 -11.17 -21.63
C TYR A 84 33.10 -9.77 -21.49
N ARG A 85 31.78 -9.71 -21.27
CA ARG A 85 31.08 -8.49 -20.88
C ARG A 85 30.60 -8.59 -19.43
N ARG A 86 30.75 -7.51 -18.67
CA ARG A 86 30.06 -7.32 -17.38
C ARG A 86 28.98 -6.26 -17.59
N GLY A 87 27.81 -6.44 -17.00
CA GLY A 87 26.67 -5.53 -17.20
C GLY A 87 26.24 -5.43 -18.67
N LEU A 88 25.77 -4.24 -19.07
CA LEU A 88 25.35 -3.92 -20.44
C LEU A 88 26.17 -2.72 -20.98
N PRO A 89 27.33 -2.97 -21.63
CA PRO A 89 28.11 -1.91 -22.26
C PRO A 89 27.27 -1.15 -23.29
N ALA A 90 27.10 0.16 -23.09
CA ALA A 90 26.25 1.01 -23.93
C ALA A 90 26.91 1.33 -25.28
N PHE A 91 26.16 1.19 -26.38
CA PHE A 91 26.57 1.48 -27.76
C PHE A 91 27.84 0.75 -28.24
N GLN A 92 28.31 -0.24 -27.49
CA GLN A 92 29.49 -1.03 -27.78
C GLN A 92 29.17 -2.52 -27.57
N LEU A 93 28.43 -3.08 -28.53
CA LEU A 93 27.92 -4.47 -28.50
C LEU A 93 28.99 -5.54 -28.75
N SER A 94 30.21 -5.14 -29.06
CA SER A 94 31.33 -6.03 -29.33
C SER A 94 32.59 -5.49 -28.65
N PRO A 95 33.57 -6.36 -28.38
CA PRO A 95 34.81 -5.96 -27.74
C PRO A 95 35.50 -4.76 -28.42
N PRO A 96 36.19 -3.90 -27.65
CA PRO A 96 37.00 -2.82 -28.18
C PRO A 96 37.96 -3.26 -29.29
N ALA A 97 37.93 -2.56 -30.43
CA ALA A 97 38.75 -2.89 -31.60
C ALA A 97 40.24 -2.59 -31.39
N ASP A 98 40.58 -1.74 -30.41
CA ASP A 98 41.95 -1.45 -29.99
C ASP A 98 42.57 -2.56 -29.12
N GLY A 99 41.77 -3.57 -28.74
CA GLY A 99 42.20 -4.69 -27.91
C GLY A 99 42.39 -4.35 -26.44
N VAL A 100 41.98 -3.15 -25.99
CA VAL A 100 42.19 -2.68 -24.62
C VAL A 100 40.93 -2.96 -23.78
N PRO A 101 41.00 -3.71 -22.67
CA PRO A 101 39.85 -3.94 -21.81
C PRO A 101 39.41 -2.63 -21.13
N THR A 102 38.09 -2.47 -20.96
CA THR A 102 37.48 -1.29 -20.33
C THR A 102 37.01 -1.56 -18.90
N CYS A 103 37.02 -2.81 -18.44
CA CYS A 103 36.70 -3.14 -17.05
C CYS A 103 37.77 -2.62 -16.10
N ASP A 104 37.34 -1.84 -15.10
CA ASP A 104 38.19 -1.42 -14.00
C ASP A 104 38.28 -2.54 -12.95
N ASP A 105 39.42 -3.23 -12.91
CA ASP A 105 39.72 -4.26 -11.92
C ASP A 105 39.78 -3.69 -10.48
N ALA A 106 40.00 -2.38 -10.30
CA ALA A 106 40.02 -1.73 -9.00
C ALA A 106 38.61 -1.40 -8.47
N ASN A 107 37.64 -1.21 -9.37
CA ASN A 107 36.23 -0.99 -9.02
C ASN A 107 35.29 -1.83 -9.90
N PRO A 108 35.30 -3.18 -9.74
CA PRO A 108 34.53 -4.08 -10.59
C PRO A 108 33.01 -3.94 -10.44
N LEU A 109 32.53 -3.24 -9.40
CA LEU A 109 31.12 -3.02 -9.11
C LEU A 109 30.50 -1.88 -9.92
N ALA A 110 31.28 -0.84 -10.26
CA ALA A 110 30.80 0.27 -11.11
C ALA A 110 30.36 -0.24 -12.51
N ALA A 111 31.00 -1.30 -12.99
CA ALA A 111 30.69 -1.93 -14.26
C ALA A 111 29.38 -2.74 -14.28
N LEU A 112 28.69 -2.92 -13.15
CA LEU A 112 27.38 -3.59 -13.15
C LEU A 112 26.34 -2.75 -13.89
N THR A 113 26.39 -1.41 -13.76
CA THR A 113 25.40 -0.48 -14.33
C THR A 113 25.78 0.01 -15.73
N ASP A 114 27.02 0.49 -15.87
CA ASP A 114 27.50 1.09 -17.12
C ASP A 114 27.96 0.05 -18.14
N GLY A 115 28.30 -1.13 -17.63
CA GLY A 115 28.84 -2.24 -18.40
C GLY A 115 30.29 -2.02 -18.82
N CYS A 116 31.05 -3.12 -18.95
CA CYS A 116 32.42 -3.07 -19.43
C CYS A 116 32.81 -4.33 -20.20
N TRP A 117 33.95 -4.24 -20.88
CA TRP A 117 34.59 -5.33 -21.61
C TRP A 117 35.88 -5.74 -20.91
N GLY A 118 36.01 -7.03 -20.60
CA GLY A 118 37.18 -7.57 -19.91
C GLY A 118 37.77 -8.76 -20.64
N LEU A 119 39.00 -9.12 -20.25
CA LEU A 119 39.71 -10.29 -20.74
C LEU A 119 39.75 -11.37 -19.66
N CYS A 120 39.41 -12.60 -20.06
CA CYS A 120 39.35 -13.75 -19.17
C CYS A 120 40.73 -14.10 -18.62
N LYS A 121 40.83 -14.20 -17.29
CA LYS A 121 42.01 -14.68 -16.56
C LYS A 121 41.88 -16.17 -16.30
N ALA A 122 42.97 -16.82 -15.88
CA ALA A 122 42.96 -18.26 -15.57
C ALA A 122 41.95 -18.65 -14.46
N ALA A 123 41.66 -17.74 -13.52
CA ALA A 123 40.66 -17.94 -12.47
C ALA A 123 39.21 -17.98 -13.02
N ASP A 124 38.96 -17.27 -14.12
CA ASP A 124 37.61 -17.13 -14.70
C ASP A 124 37.21 -18.33 -15.56
N VAL A 125 38.20 -19.04 -16.13
CA VAL A 125 37.97 -20.13 -17.08
C VAL A 125 37.19 -21.30 -16.46
N ILE A 126 36.11 -21.69 -17.13
CA ILE A 126 35.30 -22.87 -16.80
C ILE A 126 35.99 -24.12 -17.34
N THR A 127 36.77 -24.79 -16.49
CA THR A 127 37.32 -26.11 -16.79
C THR A 127 36.28 -27.21 -16.51
N ALA A 128 36.47 -28.39 -17.09
CA ALA A 128 35.61 -29.55 -16.82
C ALA A 128 35.56 -29.91 -15.32
N GLU A 129 36.69 -29.76 -14.62
CA GLU A 129 36.78 -30.00 -13.18
C GLU A 129 35.95 -28.98 -12.38
N ARG A 130 36.11 -27.68 -12.66
CA ARG A 130 35.35 -26.62 -11.99
C ARG A 130 33.85 -26.76 -12.25
N LYS A 131 33.47 -27.08 -13.49
CA LYS A 131 32.07 -27.38 -13.84
C LYS A 131 31.53 -28.55 -13.02
N ALA A 132 32.27 -29.65 -12.93
CA ALA A 132 31.84 -30.81 -12.14
C ALA A 132 31.64 -30.45 -10.66
N LYS A 133 32.55 -29.66 -10.08
CA LYS A 133 32.41 -29.16 -8.69
C LYS A 133 31.14 -28.33 -8.50
N ILE A 134 30.85 -27.37 -9.39
CA ILE A 134 29.60 -26.58 -9.36
C ILE A 134 28.38 -27.51 -9.40
N VAL A 135 28.35 -28.42 -10.36
CA VAL A 135 27.21 -29.33 -10.58
C VAL A 135 26.98 -30.17 -9.33
N THR A 136 28.02 -30.75 -8.74
CA THR A 136 27.92 -31.53 -7.51
C THR A 136 27.37 -30.69 -6.35
N ALA A 137 27.90 -29.48 -6.15
CA ALA A 137 27.52 -28.61 -5.03
C ALA A 137 26.05 -28.19 -5.11
N VAL A 138 25.68 -27.63 -6.27
CA VAL A 138 24.35 -27.07 -6.48
C VAL A 138 23.32 -28.18 -6.50
N THR A 139 23.63 -29.34 -7.10
CA THR A 139 22.68 -30.48 -7.11
C THR A 139 22.39 -30.97 -5.70
N ALA A 140 23.43 -31.12 -4.86
CA ALA A 140 23.23 -31.56 -3.48
C ALA A 140 22.41 -30.55 -2.69
N VAL A 141 22.78 -29.27 -2.71
CA VAL A 141 22.16 -28.24 -1.87
C VAL A 141 20.77 -27.82 -2.35
N ALA A 142 20.54 -27.73 -3.67
CA ALA A 142 19.22 -27.41 -4.21
C ALA A 142 18.17 -28.46 -3.86
N SER A 143 18.57 -29.74 -3.71
CA SER A 143 17.67 -30.81 -3.27
C SER A 143 17.16 -30.63 -1.84
N GLU A 144 17.87 -29.85 -1.01
CA GLU A 144 17.47 -29.55 0.36
C GLU A 144 16.30 -28.54 0.39
N MET A 145 16.08 -27.72 -0.65
CA MET A 145 15.08 -26.64 -0.62
C MET A 145 13.65 -27.14 -0.46
N GLY A 146 13.35 -28.34 -0.99
CA GLY A 146 12.06 -28.99 -0.82
C GLY A 146 11.72 -29.34 0.64
N SER A 147 12.70 -29.47 1.54
CA SER A 147 12.41 -29.72 2.96
C SER A 147 11.94 -28.47 3.70
N PHE A 148 12.23 -27.28 3.17
CA PHE A 148 11.93 -25.98 3.77
C PHE A 148 10.69 -25.33 3.17
N PHE A 149 10.50 -25.46 1.85
CA PHE A 149 9.46 -24.73 1.13
C PHE A 149 8.56 -25.66 0.31
N SER A 150 7.26 -25.45 0.44
CA SER A 150 6.24 -26.06 -0.39
C SER A 150 5.53 -25.01 -1.24
N VAL A 151 5.03 -25.42 -2.40
CA VAL A 151 4.32 -24.57 -3.36
C VAL A 151 2.99 -25.19 -3.73
N GLU A 152 2.06 -24.36 -4.23
CA GLU A 152 0.79 -24.84 -4.78
C GLU A 152 1.02 -25.97 -5.77
N SER A 153 0.32 -27.08 -5.56
CA SER A 153 0.46 -28.28 -6.36
C SER A 153 0.03 -28.02 -7.82
N SER A 154 0.94 -28.25 -8.76
CA SER A 154 0.65 -28.19 -10.20
C SER A 154 1.02 -29.52 -10.87
N SER A 155 0.09 -30.03 -11.69
CA SER A 155 0.29 -31.26 -12.48
C SER A 155 0.72 -30.99 -13.92
N SER A 156 0.83 -29.73 -14.31
CA SER A 156 1.24 -29.32 -15.66
C SER A 156 2.69 -28.87 -15.69
N ASN A 157 3.36 -29.11 -16.82
CA ASN A 157 4.68 -28.56 -17.08
C ASN A 157 4.68 -27.03 -16.98
N LEU A 158 5.77 -26.49 -16.44
CA LEU A 158 6.08 -25.08 -16.45
C LEU A 158 6.47 -24.65 -17.87
N VAL A 159 5.68 -23.75 -18.46
CA VAL A 159 5.88 -23.24 -19.83
C VAL A 159 6.12 -21.74 -19.79
N PHE A 160 7.13 -21.29 -20.53
CA PHE A 160 7.49 -19.88 -20.63
C PHE A 160 7.02 -19.24 -21.93
N GLY A 161 6.84 -17.92 -21.90
CA GLY A 161 6.45 -17.14 -23.08
C GLY A 161 7.63 -16.85 -24.01
N ARG A 162 7.32 -16.75 -25.31
CA ARG A 162 8.19 -16.08 -26.28
C ARG A 162 7.85 -14.59 -26.30
N SER A 163 8.85 -13.74 -26.08
CA SER A 163 8.69 -12.29 -26.12
C SER A 163 10.03 -11.62 -26.39
N LYS A 164 10.02 -10.30 -26.52
CA LYS A 164 11.26 -9.49 -26.55
C LYS A 164 11.81 -9.17 -25.15
N GLY A 165 11.14 -9.65 -24.09
CA GLY A 165 11.45 -9.32 -22.71
C GLY A 165 10.72 -8.08 -22.19
N ARG A 166 10.87 -7.82 -20.90
CA ARG A 166 10.27 -6.66 -20.20
C ARG A 166 11.17 -5.44 -20.18
N PHE A 167 12.45 -5.56 -20.52
CA PHE A 167 13.43 -4.48 -20.41
C PHE A 167 13.84 -3.94 -21.79
N GLN A 168 12.89 -3.84 -22.73
CA GLN A 168 13.21 -3.51 -24.12
C GLN A 168 13.70 -2.07 -24.25
N ARG A 169 13.09 -1.12 -23.52
CA ARG A 169 13.53 0.28 -23.52
C ARG A 169 14.95 0.40 -22.99
N ALA A 170 15.22 -0.14 -21.79
CA ALA A 170 16.55 -0.12 -21.18
C ALA A 170 17.63 -0.76 -22.08
N LEU A 171 17.29 -1.85 -22.77
CA LEU A 171 18.19 -2.50 -23.74
C LEU A 171 18.41 -1.63 -24.99
N THR A 172 17.35 -1.03 -25.53
CA THR A 172 17.41 -0.20 -26.74
C THR A 172 18.16 1.11 -26.50
N GLU A 173 17.98 1.74 -25.35
CA GLU A 173 18.72 2.94 -24.92
C GLU A 173 20.22 2.68 -24.80
N LYS A 174 20.62 1.44 -24.49
CA LYS A 174 22.02 1.00 -24.51
C LYS A 174 22.49 0.47 -25.87
N GLY A 175 21.67 0.58 -26.91
CA GLY A 175 22.00 0.19 -28.29
C GLY A 175 21.80 -1.29 -28.62
N TYR A 176 21.23 -2.09 -27.72
CA TYR A 176 20.88 -3.50 -27.99
C TYR A 176 19.58 -3.57 -28.79
N THR A 177 19.42 -4.60 -29.62
CA THR A 177 18.16 -4.85 -30.35
C THR A 177 17.48 -6.10 -29.78
N PRO A 178 16.50 -5.96 -28.87
CA PRO A 178 15.79 -7.10 -28.30
C PRO A 178 15.06 -7.90 -29.40
N THR A 179 15.36 -9.18 -29.50
CA THR A 179 14.72 -10.11 -30.43
C THR A 179 13.77 -11.04 -29.68
N GLU A 180 12.70 -11.45 -30.34
CA GLU A 180 11.73 -12.36 -29.74
C GLU A 180 12.34 -13.75 -29.52
N ARG A 181 12.32 -14.22 -28.28
CA ARG A 181 12.88 -15.51 -27.88
C ARG A 181 12.21 -16.08 -26.65
N CYS A 182 12.44 -17.36 -26.40
CA CYS A 182 12.02 -18.00 -25.17
C CYS A 182 12.70 -17.35 -23.95
N ALA A 183 11.93 -16.99 -22.92
CA ALA A 183 12.38 -16.36 -21.68
C ALA A 183 13.47 -15.28 -21.90
N ALA A 184 13.16 -14.27 -22.71
CA ALA A 184 14.11 -13.27 -23.18
C ALA A 184 14.88 -12.55 -22.05
N ASP A 185 14.21 -12.20 -20.96
CA ASP A 185 14.83 -11.53 -19.81
C ASP A 185 15.95 -12.37 -19.19
N CYS A 186 15.77 -13.70 -19.11
CA CYS A 186 16.78 -14.63 -18.61
C CYS A 186 18.05 -14.63 -19.46
N HIS A 187 17.90 -14.51 -20.77
CA HIS A 187 19.05 -14.44 -21.66
C HIS A 187 19.78 -13.10 -21.56
N TYR A 188 19.04 -11.99 -21.66
CA TYR A 188 19.66 -10.67 -21.78
C TYR A 188 20.24 -10.15 -20.46
N LEU A 189 19.56 -10.39 -19.34
CA LEU A 189 19.90 -9.81 -18.04
C LEU A 189 20.71 -10.76 -17.17
N SER A 190 20.36 -12.05 -17.21
CA SER A 190 20.97 -13.07 -16.35
C SER A 190 21.97 -13.95 -17.08
N ASN A 191 22.22 -13.69 -18.37
CA ASN A 191 23.15 -14.45 -19.21
C ASN A 191 22.88 -15.97 -19.20
N VAL A 192 21.61 -16.36 -19.15
CA VAL A 192 21.20 -17.76 -19.14
C VAL A 192 21.09 -18.29 -20.57
N ALA A 193 21.64 -19.48 -20.80
CA ALA A 193 21.34 -20.30 -21.97
C ALA A 193 19.91 -20.85 -21.84
N VAL A 194 19.02 -20.40 -22.72
CA VAL A 194 17.59 -20.78 -22.69
C VAL A 194 17.29 -21.74 -23.82
N ALA A 195 16.87 -22.96 -23.49
CA ALA A 195 16.41 -23.95 -24.47
C ALA A 195 15.00 -23.64 -24.99
N GLU A 196 14.78 -23.79 -26.29
CA GLU A 196 13.46 -23.58 -26.92
C GLU A 196 12.38 -24.58 -26.47
N SER A 197 12.78 -25.74 -25.94
CA SER A 197 11.87 -26.71 -25.35
C SER A 197 11.08 -26.13 -24.17
N TYR A 198 11.65 -25.18 -23.42
CA TYR A 198 10.99 -24.58 -22.25
C TYR A 198 9.78 -23.71 -22.61
N CYS A 199 9.69 -23.21 -23.83
CA CYS A 199 8.53 -22.47 -24.33
C CYS A 199 7.57 -23.31 -25.18
N THR A 200 7.95 -24.54 -25.55
CA THR A 200 7.16 -25.41 -26.42
C THR A 200 6.57 -26.60 -25.66
N THR A 201 7.42 -27.41 -25.03
CA THR A 201 7.00 -28.58 -24.24
C THR A 201 6.93 -28.27 -22.74
N GLY A 202 7.64 -27.23 -22.29
CA GLY A 202 7.80 -26.90 -20.87
C GLY A 202 8.66 -27.92 -20.11
N VAL A 203 8.72 -27.74 -18.80
CA VAL A 203 9.49 -28.57 -17.85
C VAL A 203 8.59 -29.09 -16.75
N ASP A 204 8.69 -30.38 -16.40
CA ASP A 204 8.00 -30.94 -15.23
C ASP A 204 8.74 -30.56 -13.93
N ALA A 205 8.55 -29.32 -13.50
CA ALA A 205 9.09 -28.75 -12.26
C ALA A 205 8.29 -27.51 -11.86
N ASP A 206 8.46 -27.06 -10.61
CA ASP A 206 7.76 -25.90 -10.09
C ASP A 206 8.56 -24.60 -10.25
N ALA A 207 9.88 -24.72 -10.45
CA ALA A 207 10.78 -23.67 -10.90
C ALA A 207 12.03 -24.27 -11.59
N ILE A 208 12.68 -23.47 -12.45
CA ILE A 208 13.99 -23.79 -13.02
C ILE A 208 15.07 -23.06 -12.20
N LEU A 209 16.17 -23.74 -11.89
CA LEU A 209 17.36 -23.13 -11.29
C LEU A 209 18.53 -23.21 -12.28
N SER A 210 18.81 -22.09 -12.95
CA SER A 210 19.94 -21.98 -13.86
C SER A 210 21.19 -21.51 -13.15
N VAL A 211 22.33 -22.13 -13.45
CA VAL A 211 23.63 -21.69 -12.93
C VAL A 211 24.47 -21.11 -14.05
N THR A 212 24.92 -19.88 -13.84
CA THR A 212 25.87 -19.19 -14.72
C THR A 212 27.19 -18.96 -13.99
N ARG A 213 28.27 -18.76 -14.74
CA ARG A 213 29.59 -18.45 -14.17
C ARG A 213 30.20 -17.26 -14.89
N PRO A 214 29.76 -16.04 -14.55
CA PRO A 214 30.47 -14.84 -15.00
C PRO A 214 31.86 -14.77 -14.36
N PRO A 215 32.78 -13.95 -14.91
CA PRO A 215 34.13 -13.81 -14.38
C PRO A 215 34.16 -13.34 -12.94
N SER A 216 35.21 -13.76 -12.24
CA SER A 216 35.31 -13.63 -10.80
C SER A 216 35.45 -12.18 -10.34
N ILE A 217 34.91 -11.90 -9.16
CA ILE A 217 35.13 -10.63 -8.44
C ILE A 217 35.75 -10.97 -7.09
N ALA A 218 36.89 -10.36 -6.78
CA ALA A 218 37.57 -10.58 -5.52
C ALA A 218 36.65 -10.28 -4.34
N GLY A 219 36.45 -11.28 -3.48
CA GLY A 219 35.63 -11.18 -2.27
C GLY A 219 34.12 -11.31 -2.49
N VAL A 220 33.65 -11.68 -3.68
CA VAL A 220 32.23 -11.94 -3.99
C VAL A 220 32.06 -13.39 -4.41
N LEU A 221 31.13 -14.11 -3.76
CA LEU A 221 30.87 -15.51 -4.10
C LEU A 221 29.86 -15.65 -5.25
N GLY A 222 28.88 -14.76 -5.34
CA GLY A 222 27.91 -14.76 -6.43
C GLY A 222 26.72 -13.83 -6.25
N THR A 223 25.64 -14.15 -6.94
CA THR A 223 24.35 -13.46 -6.85
C THR A 223 23.21 -14.43 -7.15
N GLY A 224 22.10 -14.25 -6.45
CA GLY A 224 20.82 -14.94 -6.62
C GLY A 224 19.79 -13.99 -7.19
N SER A 225 19.13 -14.39 -8.26
CA SER A 225 18.13 -13.55 -8.92
C SER A 225 17.05 -14.37 -9.60
N SER A 226 15.99 -13.72 -10.05
CA SER A 226 15.00 -14.34 -10.93
C SER A 226 14.76 -13.49 -12.17
N CYS A 227 14.57 -14.17 -13.29
CA CYS A 227 14.48 -13.53 -14.60
C CYS A 227 13.13 -13.74 -15.29
N ALA A 228 12.33 -14.70 -14.82
CA ALA A 228 10.93 -14.85 -15.20
C ALA A 228 10.05 -14.86 -13.95
N PRO A 229 9.79 -13.70 -13.33
CA PRO A 229 8.64 -13.54 -12.48
C PRO A 229 7.40 -13.45 -13.38
N LEU A 230 6.34 -14.12 -12.99
CA LEU A 230 5.08 -14.05 -13.72
C LEU A 230 4.37 -12.72 -13.38
N ILE A 231 4.93 -11.55 -13.75
CA ILE A 231 4.55 -10.20 -13.30
C ILE A 231 5.10 -9.89 -11.88
N MET A 232 5.43 -8.62 -11.61
CA MET A 232 5.81 -8.15 -10.26
C MET A 232 4.73 -8.55 -9.23
N GLY A 233 5.13 -9.04 -8.07
CA GLY A 233 4.19 -9.56 -7.05
C GLY A 233 3.73 -11.02 -7.26
N LYS A 234 4.29 -11.75 -8.25
CA LYS A 234 4.07 -13.21 -8.40
C LYS A 234 5.32 -14.02 -8.14
N ARG A 235 5.11 -15.31 -7.84
CA ARG A 235 6.15 -16.28 -7.49
C ARG A 235 7.22 -16.37 -8.58
N PRO A 236 8.50 -16.23 -8.22
CA PRO A 236 9.61 -16.53 -9.13
C PRO A 236 9.56 -17.99 -9.61
N THR A 237 9.63 -18.17 -10.93
CA THR A 237 9.59 -19.52 -11.56
C THR A 237 10.86 -19.85 -12.33
N TRP A 238 11.71 -18.87 -12.57
CA TRP A 238 13.04 -19.06 -13.11
C TRP A 238 14.07 -18.36 -12.24
N LEU A 239 14.80 -19.17 -11.51
CA LEU A 239 15.81 -18.82 -10.52
C LEU A 239 17.19 -18.88 -11.20
N VAL A 240 18.08 -17.96 -10.83
CA VAL A 240 19.43 -17.90 -11.39
C VAL A 240 20.43 -17.68 -10.28
N ILE A 241 21.47 -18.53 -10.26
CA ILE A 241 22.69 -18.30 -9.49
C ILE A 241 23.79 -17.90 -10.47
N ALA A 242 24.39 -16.73 -10.28
CA ALA A 242 25.62 -16.36 -10.96
C ALA A 242 26.81 -16.60 -10.02
N TRP A 243 27.57 -17.65 -10.29
CA TRP A 243 28.72 -18.06 -9.50
C TRP A 243 29.95 -17.22 -9.88
N MET A 244 30.40 -16.35 -8.98
CA MET A 244 31.51 -15.41 -9.22
C MET A 244 32.79 -15.78 -8.45
N ASP A 245 32.77 -16.85 -7.65
CA ASP A 245 33.94 -17.25 -6.89
C ASP A 245 35.06 -17.89 -7.75
N ASP A 246 36.31 -17.62 -7.40
CA ASP A 246 37.49 -18.31 -7.91
C ASP A 246 37.70 -19.60 -7.09
N PHE A 247 37.15 -20.71 -7.57
CA PHE A 247 37.31 -22.03 -6.93
C PHE A 247 38.69 -22.24 -6.31
N ASP A 248 38.76 -22.31 -4.99
CA ASP A 248 39.97 -22.75 -4.31
C ASP A 248 40.08 -24.28 -4.45
N ALA A 249 41.23 -24.74 -4.93
CA ALA A 249 41.43 -26.13 -5.38
C ALA A 249 41.50 -27.15 -4.23
N ASP A 250 41.36 -26.70 -2.98
CA ASP A 250 41.77 -27.44 -1.78
C ASP A 250 40.68 -28.34 -1.17
N ALA A 251 39.46 -28.37 -1.74
CA ALA A 251 38.43 -29.29 -1.25
C ALA A 251 38.82 -30.76 -1.52
N THR A 252 39.15 -31.49 -0.46
CA THR A 252 39.69 -32.85 -0.50
C THR A 252 38.64 -33.94 -0.82
N SER A 253 37.35 -33.58 -0.84
CA SER A 253 36.22 -34.47 -1.18
C SER A 253 34.99 -33.68 -1.62
N ASP A 254 34.04 -34.37 -2.29
CA ASP A 254 32.74 -33.79 -2.68
C ASP A 254 31.97 -33.26 -1.47
N GLN A 255 32.00 -33.97 -0.33
CA GLN A 255 31.31 -33.55 0.89
C GLN A 255 31.92 -32.27 1.47
N ALA A 256 33.25 -32.18 1.53
CA ALA A 256 33.92 -30.97 2.01
C ALA A 256 33.60 -29.76 1.13
N MET A 257 33.47 -29.96 -0.18
CA MET A 257 33.07 -28.92 -1.12
C MET A 257 31.60 -28.52 -0.92
N ILE A 258 30.68 -29.50 -0.80
CA ILE A 258 29.26 -29.23 -0.52
C ILE A 258 29.14 -28.42 0.78
N ASP A 259 29.80 -28.84 1.85
CA ASP A 259 29.73 -28.17 3.15
C ASP A 259 30.31 -26.75 3.08
N ALA A 260 31.38 -26.52 2.31
CA ALA A 260 31.99 -25.21 2.13
C ALA A 260 31.06 -24.22 1.39
N TYR A 261 30.31 -24.66 0.38
CA TYR A 261 29.45 -23.79 -0.43
C TYR A 261 27.95 -23.88 -0.10
N ARG A 262 27.54 -24.76 0.83
CA ARG A 262 26.12 -24.94 1.20
C ARG A 262 25.47 -23.64 1.61
N GLY A 263 26.13 -22.84 2.45
CA GLY A 263 25.59 -21.54 2.89
C GLY A 263 25.35 -20.58 1.74
N PHE A 264 26.34 -20.40 0.87
CA PHE A 264 26.23 -19.61 -0.34
C PHE A 264 25.11 -20.09 -1.26
N ILE A 265 25.05 -21.38 -1.57
CA ILE A 265 24.05 -21.89 -2.51
C ILE A 265 22.63 -21.71 -1.92
N ARG A 266 22.42 -21.99 -0.63
CA ARG A 266 21.14 -21.74 0.04
C ARG A 266 20.76 -20.26 -0.01
N HIS A 267 21.70 -19.38 0.32
CA HIS A 267 21.53 -17.92 0.30
C HIS A 267 21.07 -17.42 -1.07
N GLU A 268 21.79 -17.78 -2.14
CA GLU A 268 21.44 -17.29 -3.48
C GLU A 268 20.13 -17.93 -4.01
N ILE A 269 19.82 -19.17 -3.63
CA ILE A 269 18.52 -19.75 -3.98
C ILE A 269 17.38 -18.98 -3.30
N ILE A 270 17.52 -18.64 -2.01
CA ILE A 270 16.49 -17.91 -1.26
C ILE A 270 16.29 -16.49 -1.85
N HIS A 271 17.37 -15.80 -2.23
CA HIS A 271 17.27 -14.56 -3.00
C HIS A 271 16.55 -14.75 -4.32
N ALA A 272 16.94 -15.75 -5.12
CA ALA A 272 16.30 -16.05 -6.39
C ALA A 272 14.81 -16.37 -6.23
N MET A 273 14.43 -17.03 -5.13
CA MET A 273 13.05 -17.34 -4.76
C MET A 273 12.24 -16.12 -4.33
N GLY A 274 12.88 -14.97 -4.09
CA GLY A 274 12.22 -13.69 -3.86
C GLY A 274 12.56 -13.02 -2.54
N PHE A 275 13.61 -13.42 -1.83
CA PHE A 275 14.03 -12.71 -0.63
C PHE A 275 14.66 -11.35 -1.00
N SER A 276 13.86 -10.30 -1.00
CA SER A 276 14.29 -8.90 -1.11
C SER A 276 13.14 -7.95 -0.77
N HIS A 277 13.46 -6.72 -0.39
CA HIS A 277 12.49 -5.65 -0.17
C HIS A 277 11.43 -5.56 -1.29
N ALA A 278 11.86 -5.65 -2.56
CA ALA A 278 10.95 -5.49 -3.70
C ALA A 278 9.82 -6.54 -3.70
N PHE A 279 10.09 -7.77 -3.27
CA PHE A 279 9.05 -8.81 -3.17
C PHE A 279 8.21 -8.67 -1.90
N PHE A 280 8.80 -8.23 -0.79
CA PHE A 280 8.06 -8.00 0.45
C PHE A 280 7.09 -6.81 0.34
N ALA A 281 7.53 -5.70 -0.26
CA ALA A 281 6.68 -4.53 -0.50
C ALA A 281 5.51 -4.85 -1.45
N ASN A 282 5.74 -5.73 -2.43
CA ASN A 282 4.74 -6.14 -3.41
C ASN A 282 3.99 -7.43 -3.03
N ALA A 283 4.14 -7.92 -1.81
CA ALA A 283 3.46 -9.14 -1.38
C ALA A 283 1.94 -8.95 -1.34
N ARG A 284 1.21 -9.93 -1.89
CA ARG A 284 -0.26 -9.93 -1.97
C ARG A 284 -0.86 -11.10 -1.19
N ALA A 285 -2.02 -10.88 -0.58
CA ALA A 285 -2.83 -11.92 0.03
C ALA A 285 -3.58 -12.74 -1.03
N SER A 286 -4.28 -13.79 -0.61
CA SER A 286 -5.03 -14.70 -1.49
C SER A 286 -6.17 -14.01 -2.25
N ASP A 287 -6.74 -12.96 -1.65
CA ASP A 287 -7.77 -12.10 -2.24
C ASP A 287 -7.20 -11.04 -3.21
N GLY A 288 -5.88 -10.89 -3.27
CA GLY A 288 -5.18 -9.91 -4.11
C GLY A 288 -4.80 -8.60 -3.41
N SER A 289 -5.22 -8.39 -2.15
CA SER A 289 -4.87 -7.19 -1.38
C SER A 289 -3.37 -7.13 -1.03
N ALA A 290 -2.82 -5.93 -0.88
CA ALA A 290 -1.44 -5.73 -0.44
C ALA A 290 -1.28 -6.09 1.04
N LYS A 291 -0.19 -6.80 1.38
CA LYS A 291 0.08 -7.23 2.76
C LYS A 291 0.75 -6.16 3.64
N HIS A 292 1.29 -5.10 3.04
CA HIS A 292 1.97 -3.99 3.74
C HIS A 292 2.98 -4.44 4.81
N LEU A 293 3.85 -5.39 4.45
CA LEU A 293 4.76 -6.07 5.38
C LEU A 293 5.83 -5.16 5.98
N LEU A 294 6.19 -4.07 5.29
CA LEU A 294 7.35 -3.24 5.60
C LEU A 294 6.98 -1.79 5.90
N GLN A 295 7.75 -1.14 6.78
CA GLN A 295 7.81 0.31 6.99
C GLN A 295 9.23 0.81 6.81
N LEU A 296 9.40 1.97 6.17
CA LEU A 296 10.70 2.63 6.07
C LEU A 296 10.86 3.61 7.24
N LEU A 297 11.85 3.37 8.10
CA LEU A 297 12.06 4.19 9.30
C LEU A 297 13.44 4.84 9.30
N GLN A 298 13.50 6.03 9.87
CA GLN A 298 14.77 6.68 10.15
C GLN A 298 15.39 6.09 11.42
N VAL A 299 16.58 5.55 11.30
CA VAL A 299 17.36 4.97 12.41
C VAL A 299 18.57 5.85 12.71
N TYR A 300 18.97 5.82 13.98
CA TYR A 300 20.06 6.64 14.51
C TYR A 300 21.16 5.72 15.03
N ASP A 301 22.37 5.88 14.52
CA ASP A 301 23.55 5.19 15.01
C ASP A 301 24.08 5.89 16.28
N ALA A 302 24.83 5.14 17.10
CA ALA A 302 25.41 5.67 18.34
C ALA A 302 26.41 6.83 18.12
N ASP A 303 26.97 6.96 16.91
CA ASP A 303 27.85 8.07 16.51
C ASP A 303 27.10 9.29 15.95
N GLY A 304 25.76 9.28 15.99
CA GLY A 304 24.90 10.35 15.52
C GLY A 304 24.63 10.33 14.01
N ALA A 305 25.13 9.31 13.29
CA ALA A 305 24.76 9.11 11.89
C ALA A 305 23.28 8.71 11.77
N THR A 306 22.63 9.17 10.70
CA THR A 306 21.24 8.81 10.39
C THR A 306 21.19 7.96 9.14
N ASP A 307 20.24 7.02 9.11
CA ASP A 307 20.03 6.08 8.02
C ASP A 307 18.52 5.81 7.86
N ARG A 308 18.08 5.33 6.70
CA ARG A 308 16.69 4.89 6.47
C ARG A 308 16.68 3.39 6.19
N VAL A 309 15.95 2.63 7.01
CA VAL A 309 15.96 1.17 7.01
C VAL A 309 14.55 0.61 7.05
N TYR A 310 14.28 -0.38 6.20
CA TYR A 310 13.00 -1.08 6.20
C TYR A 310 12.89 -2.02 7.39
N HIS A 311 11.77 -1.98 8.09
CA HIS A 311 11.44 -2.87 9.20
C HIS A 311 10.16 -3.66 8.88
N PHE A 312 10.15 -4.93 9.24
CA PHE A 312 8.95 -5.75 9.22
C PHE A 312 8.00 -5.32 10.34
N LYS A 313 6.76 -4.96 9.98
CA LYS A 313 5.74 -4.49 10.93
C LYS A 313 5.11 -5.65 11.71
N SER A 314 4.41 -5.30 12.78
CA SER A 314 3.65 -6.23 13.64
C SER A 314 2.60 -7.07 12.92
N THR A 315 2.19 -6.67 11.72
CA THR A 315 1.28 -7.41 10.84
C THR A 315 1.95 -8.59 10.12
N SER A 316 3.27 -8.71 10.12
CA SER A 316 3.99 -9.79 9.40
C SER A 316 4.29 -11.01 10.27
N ARG A 317 4.38 -12.21 9.66
CA ARG A 317 4.86 -13.42 10.36
C ARG A 317 6.31 -13.29 10.77
N THR A 318 7.08 -12.63 9.93
CA THR A 318 8.49 -12.31 10.18
C THR A 318 8.66 -11.58 11.50
N HIS A 319 7.86 -10.54 11.75
CA HIS A 319 7.86 -9.83 13.03
C HIS A 319 7.48 -10.74 14.19
N ALA A 320 6.41 -11.54 14.06
CA ALA A 320 5.99 -12.45 15.13
C ALA A 320 7.08 -13.48 15.50
N MET A 321 7.80 -14.02 14.51
CA MET A 321 8.91 -14.94 14.73
C MET A 321 10.13 -14.25 15.33
N ALA A 322 10.48 -13.06 14.86
CA ALA A 322 11.55 -12.25 15.45
C ALA A 322 11.23 -11.92 16.92
N LYS A 323 9.99 -11.48 17.19
CA LYS A 323 9.51 -11.14 18.53
C LYS A 323 9.72 -12.31 19.50
N ALA A 324 9.28 -13.50 19.09
CA ALA A 324 9.43 -14.72 19.87
C ALA A 324 10.90 -15.11 20.06
N TYR A 325 11.72 -15.03 19.00
CA TYR A 325 13.13 -15.40 19.02
C TYR A 325 13.97 -14.51 19.94
N PHE A 326 13.81 -13.18 19.81
CA PHE A 326 14.53 -12.20 20.62
C PHE A 326 13.94 -12.07 22.04
N GLY A 327 12.76 -12.63 22.31
CA GLY A 327 12.06 -12.45 23.59
C GLY A 327 11.57 -11.00 23.79
N CYS A 328 11.37 -10.26 22.71
CA CYS A 328 10.98 -8.86 22.77
C CYS A 328 9.46 -8.73 23.01
N ASN A 329 9.05 -8.55 24.26
CA ASN A 329 7.62 -8.45 24.60
C ASN A 329 7.08 -7.01 24.63
N ASP A 330 7.97 -6.02 24.71
CA ASP A 330 7.61 -4.60 24.75
C ASP A 330 7.59 -4.03 23.32
N GLU A 331 6.40 -4.00 22.72
CA GLU A 331 6.19 -3.49 21.35
C GLU A 331 6.54 -1.99 21.21
N ALA A 332 6.56 -1.23 22.31
CA ALA A 332 6.96 0.17 22.28
C ALA A 332 8.49 0.36 22.30
N ALA A 333 9.25 -0.70 22.62
CA ALA A 333 10.70 -0.65 22.75
C ALA A 333 11.44 -1.04 21.46
N TRP A 334 10.72 -1.35 20.37
CA TRP A 334 11.31 -1.66 19.07
C TRP A 334 10.36 -1.33 17.92
N ASP A 335 10.92 -1.12 16.74
CA ASP A 335 10.17 -0.76 15.54
C ASP A 335 9.90 -1.96 14.61
N GLY A 336 10.07 -3.18 15.13
CA GLY A 336 10.04 -4.44 14.39
C GLY A 336 11.41 -4.90 13.90
N LEU A 337 11.44 -5.91 13.02
CA LEU A 337 12.70 -6.50 12.56
C LEU A 337 13.30 -5.71 11.38
N PRO A 338 14.49 -5.10 11.51
CA PRO A 338 15.14 -4.40 10.40
C PRO A 338 15.68 -5.37 9.34
N LEU A 339 15.52 -4.98 8.08
CA LEU A 339 16.42 -5.40 7.00
C LEU A 339 17.76 -4.69 7.15
N MET A 340 18.79 -5.19 6.46
CA MET A 340 20.11 -4.57 6.45
C MET A 340 20.03 -3.14 5.91
N GLY A 341 20.53 -2.19 6.69
CA GLY A 341 20.84 -0.85 6.21
C GLY A 341 22.23 -0.78 5.61
N LEU A 342 23.24 -1.25 6.33
CA LEU A 342 24.64 -1.19 5.89
C LEU A 342 25.33 -2.55 5.98
N PRO A 343 26.34 -2.84 5.12
CA PRO A 343 26.81 -2.03 4.00
C PRO A 343 25.83 -2.01 2.82
N ASP A 344 25.89 -0.96 1.98
CA ASP A 344 24.92 -0.74 0.90
C ASP A 344 24.78 -1.91 -0.09
N ILE A 345 25.85 -2.70 -0.27
CA ILE A 345 25.87 -3.86 -1.17
C ILE A 345 24.85 -4.96 -0.80
N GLY A 346 24.43 -5.03 0.46
CA GLY A 346 23.41 -5.96 0.94
C GLY A 346 22.13 -5.29 1.43
N ARG A 347 22.04 -3.97 1.33
CA ARG A 347 20.94 -3.18 1.85
C ARG A 347 19.59 -3.67 1.29
N ASN A 348 18.57 -3.67 2.13
CA ASN A 348 17.18 -4.02 1.78
C ASN A 348 16.94 -5.46 1.29
N SER A 349 17.97 -6.32 1.24
CA SER A 349 17.81 -7.71 0.78
C SER A 349 18.39 -8.73 1.75
N HIS A 350 19.00 -8.29 2.85
CA HIS A 350 19.60 -9.16 3.84
C HIS A 350 19.03 -8.85 5.22
N TRP A 351 19.20 -9.77 6.16
CA TRP A 351 19.06 -9.44 7.57
C TRP A 351 20.21 -8.58 8.05
N ASP A 352 19.94 -7.70 9.02
CA ASP A 352 21.03 -6.99 9.71
C ASP A 352 21.94 -8.01 10.42
N THR A 353 23.16 -8.12 9.89
CA THR A 353 24.19 -9.08 10.33
C THR A 353 24.51 -8.98 11.81
N ARG A 354 24.31 -7.80 12.42
CA ARG A 354 24.54 -7.58 13.84
C ARG A 354 23.61 -8.44 14.69
N ILE A 355 22.34 -8.54 14.32
CA ILE A 355 21.29 -9.19 15.14
C ILE A 355 20.96 -10.61 14.68
N LEU A 356 21.24 -10.94 13.42
CA LEU A 356 20.91 -12.24 12.82
C LEU A 356 22.14 -12.90 12.18
N ARG A 357 23.32 -12.75 12.79
CA ARG A 357 24.60 -13.29 12.30
C ARG A 357 24.55 -14.75 11.83
N ASP A 358 23.85 -15.61 12.56
CA ASP A 358 23.87 -17.04 12.25
C ASP A 358 22.88 -17.41 11.13
N ASP A 359 22.02 -16.48 10.71
CA ASP A 359 21.05 -16.71 9.65
C ASP A 359 21.73 -16.69 8.28
N VAL A 360 21.31 -17.61 7.41
CA VAL A 360 21.80 -17.74 6.04
C VAL A 360 21.61 -16.46 5.22
N MET A 361 20.59 -15.63 5.50
CA MET A 361 20.32 -14.38 4.78
C MET A 361 21.04 -13.16 5.39
N SER A 362 22.01 -13.38 6.27
CA SER A 362 22.90 -12.36 6.80
C SER A 362 24.31 -12.46 6.20
N TYR A 363 25.15 -11.45 6.44
CA TYR A 363 26.59 -11.55 6.23
C TYR A 363 27.35 -11.99 7.51
N GLY A 364 26.75 -12.84 8.35
CA GLY A 364 27.43 -13.45 9.49
C GLY A 364 27.98 -14.88 9.28
N GLU A 365 28.39 -15.55 10.36
CA GLU A 365 29.32 -16.69 10.25
C GLU A 365 28.68 -18.05 9.94
N SER A 366 27.34 -18.15 9.89
CA SER A 366 26.64 -19.44 9.74
C SER A 366 25.70 -19.50 8.54
N ALA A 367 25.25 -20.71 8.21
CA ALA A 367 24.44 -21.03 7.03
C ALA A 367 23.05 -21.58 7.40
N LEU A 368 22.48 -21.08 8.50
CA LEU A 368 21.26 -21.64 9.10
C LEU A 368 20.01 -20.99 8.49
N ILE A 369 19.07 -21.81 8.02
CA ILE A 369 17.75 -21.31 7.60
C ILE A 369 16.88 -21.22 8.85
N SER A 370 16.72 -20.03 9.42
CA SER A 370 15.93 -19.85 10.63
C SER A 370 14.43 -19.80 10.37
N SER A 371 13.64 -19.93 11.45
CA SER A 371 12.20 -19.68 11.42
C SER A 371 11.83 -18.26 10.98
N ILE A 372 12.72 -17.28 11.19
CA ILE A 372 12.52 -15.88 10.76
C ILE A 372 12.62 -15.79 9.23
N THR A 373 13.65 -16.40 8.62
CA THR A 373 13.79 -16.47 7.15
C THR A 373 12.64 -17.24 6.50
N LEU A 374 12.24 -18.36 7.11
CA LEU A 374 11.07 -19.12 6.66
C LEU A 374 9.79 -18.26 6.68
N ALA A 375 9.56 -17.51 7.76
CA ALA A 375 8.42 -16.61 7.88
C ALA A 375 8.42 -15.49 6.84
N ALA A 376 9.58 -14.89 6.55
CA ALA A 376 9.70 -13.87 5.51
C ALA A 376 9.35 -14.41 4.13
N MET A 377 9.79 -15.63 3.81
CA MET A 377 9.44 -16.28 2.56
C MET A 377 7.96 -16.67 2.50
N GLU A 378 7.36 -17.09 3.60
CA GLU A 378 5.91 -17.38 3.66
C GLU A 378 5.06 -16.10 3.56
N ASP A 379 5.53 -14.99 4.13
CA ASP A 379 4.88 -13.68 4.05
C ASP A 379 4.72 -13.21 2.60
N THR A 380 5.58 -13.62 1.67
CA THR A 380 5.42 -13.33 0.21
C THR A 380 4.12 -13.91 -0.38
N GLY A 381 3.55 -14.95 0.24
CA GLY A 381 2.40 -15.69 -0.29
C GLY A 381 2.75 -16.58 -1.49
N PHE A 382 4.03 -16.87 -1.71
CA PHE A 382 4.50 -17.77 -2.77
C PHE A 382 4.77 -19.19 -2.28
N TYR A 383 5.16 -19.32 -1.02
CA TYR A 383 5.63 -20.57 -0.43
C TYR A 383 4.91 -20.81 0.89
N LEU A 384 4.64 -22.07 1.19
CA LEU A 384 4.32 -22.53 2.54
C LEU A 384 5.62 -23.01 3.18
N ALA A 385 5.99 -22.45 4.33
CA ALA A 385 7.23 -22.83 4.99
C ALA A 385 7.03 -24.00 5.95
N ASN A 386 8.02 -24.88 6.00
CA ASN A 386 8.07 -25.99 6.94
C ASN A 386 8.95 -25.62 8.14
N TYR A 387 8.34 -25.05 9.17
CA TYR A 387 9.02 -24.64 10.40
C TYR A 387 9.66 -25.81 11.16
N SER A 388 9.18 -27.05 10.98
CA SER A 388 9.82 -28.23 11.59
C SER A 388 11.24 -28.50 11.04
N SER A 389 11.57 -27.95 9.88
CA SER A 389 12.91 -28.03 9.29
C SER A 389 13.81 -26.84 9.66
N ALA A 390 13.28 -25.84 10.38
CA ALA A 390 14.04 -24.65 10.75
C ALA A 390 15.29 -25.00 11.56
N ASN A 391 16.39 -24.29 11.29
CA ASN A 391 17.61 -24.40 12.05
C ASN A 391 17.57 -23.49 13.28
N CYS A 392 18.03 -23.98 14.42
CA CYS A 392 18.09 -23.21 15.67
C CYS A 392 19.32 -22.31 15.67
N MET A 393 19.10 -21.00 15.75
CA MET A 393 20.16 -20.02 15.95
C MET A 393 20.41 -19.79 17.44
N GLN A 394 21.68 -19.53 17.79
CA GLN A 394 22.07 -19.16 19.15
C GLN A 394 22.25 -17.64 19.26
N TRP A 395 22.87 -17.01 18.25
CA TRP A 395 23.12 -15.58 18.21
C TRP A 395 21.84 -14.73 18.26
N GLY A 396 21.75 -13.79 19.19
CA GLY A 396 20.58 -12.93 19.39
C GLY A 396 19.45 -13.56 20.22
N TYR A 397 19.54 -14.84 20.59
CA TYR A 397 18.44 -15.50 21.29
C TYR A 397 18.16 -14.86 22.66
N GLN A 398 16.90 -14.49 22.89
CA GLN A 398 16.42 -13.85 24.12
C GLN A 398 17.18 -12.58 24.55
N GLN A 399 17.81 -11.86 23.61
CA GLN A 399 18.55 -10.63 23.92
C GLN A 399 17.67 -9.40 24.19
N GLY A 400 16.34 -9.49 24.00
CA GLY A 400 15.39 -8.42 24.28
C GLY A 400 15.23 -7.37 23.17
N CYS A 401 14.32 -6.44 23.37
CA CYS A 401 13.95 -5.42 22.37
C CYS A 401 15.08 -4.43 22.09
N THR A 402 15.78 -4.02 23.14
CA THR A 402 16.89 -3.03 23.07
C THR A 402 18.01 -3.52 22.16
N TYR A 403 18.28 -4.83 22.16
CA TYR A 403 19.26 -5.44 21.28
C TYR A 403 18.92 -5.23 19.81
N VAL A 404 17.64 -5.38 19.44
CA VAL A 404 17.19 -5.17 18.06
C VAL A 404 17.19 -3.70 17.70
N ALA A 405 16.62 -2.85 18.57
CA ALA A 405 16.41 -1.42 18.31
C ALA A 405 17.71 -0.59 18.27
N SER A 406 18.73 -0.96 19.04
CA SER A 406 19.98 -0.20 19.12
C SER A 406 20.91 -0.52 17.95
N ARG A 407 21.52 0.49 17.31
CA ARG A 407 22.63 0.28 16.35
C ARG A 407 23.97 0.56 17.04
N CYS A 408 24.33 -0.32 17.96
CA CYS A 408 25.63 -0.35 18.66
C CYS A 408 25.86 0.68 19.78
N SER A 409 24.82 1.03 20.55
CA SER A 409 24.88 2.03 21.63
C SER A 409 25.47 1.53 22.97
N GLY A 410 26.61 0.83 22.94
CA GLY A 410 27.24 0.26 24.13
C GLY A 410 26.54 -1.01 24.65
N PRO A 411 27.05 -1.67 25.70
CA PRO A 411 26.61 -3.01 26.11
C PRO A 411 25.12 -2.97 26.42
N THR A 412 24.31 -3.38 25.45
CA THR A 412 22.87 -3.44 25.61
C THR A 412 22.57 -4.62 26.51
N SER A 413 22.08 -4.26 27.69
CA SER A 413 21.46 -5.06 28.72
C SER A 413 21.17 -6.53 28.37
N HIS A 414 21.67 -7.40 29.24
CA HIS A 414 21.26 -8.79 29.45
C HIS A 414 19.77 -8.85 29.81
N ASP A 415 18.87 -8.60 28.85
CA ASP A 415 17.45 -8.44 29.15
C ASP A 415 16.83 -9.75 29.67
N GLN A 416 17.38 -10.91 29.29
CA GLN A 416 16.93 -12.21 29.78
C GLN A 416 18.08 -13.12 30.17
N SER A 417 17.84 -13.91 31.23
CA SER A 417 18.80 -14.87 31.76
C SER A 417 18.24 -16.29 31.72
N ALA A 418 19.08 -17.24 31.34
CA ALA A 418 18.78 -18.66 31.41
C ALA A 418 19.24 -19.24 32.74
N SER A 419 18.43 -20.11 33.34
CA SER A 419 18.83 -20.86 34.54
C SER A 419 19.93 -21.86 34.19
N ALA A 420 21.05 -21.79 34.91
CA ALA A 420 22.19 -22.67 34.72
C ALA A 420 22.41 -23.53 35.98
N THR A 421 23.05 -24.68 35.83
CA THR A 421 23.48 -25.51 36.96
C THR A 421 24.96 -25.32 37.29
N SER A 422 25.74 -24.80 36.33
CA SER A 422 27.18 -24.53 36.48
C SER A 422 27.65 -23.44 35.52
N SER A 423 28.81 -22.84 35.78
CA SER A 423 29.43 -21.87 34.87
C SER A 423 29.76 -22.48 33.50
N ALA A 424 29.97 -23.79 33.42
CA ALA A 424 30.27 -24.48 32.15
C ALA A 424 29.08 -24.44 31.17
N GLU A 425 27.84 -24.41 31.66
CA GLU A 425 26.65 -24.24 30.80
C GLU A 425 26.54 -22.84 30.21
N CYS A 426 27.37 -21.90 30.68
CA CYS A 426 27.39 -20.50 30.27
C CYS A 426 28.52 -20.24 29.26
N ASP A 427 29.34 -21.26 28.97
CA ASP A 427 30.52 -21.19 28.10
C ASP A 427 30.17 -21.41 26.63
N GLY A 428 28.97 -20.99 26.20
CA GLY A 428 28.59 -21.00 24.80
C GLY A 428 29.64 -20.38 23.88
N ASP A 429 29.67 -20.90 22.66
CA ASP A 429 30.57 -20.45 21.59
C ASP A 429 29.86 -19.67 20.46
N PRO A 430 28.80 -18.85 20.69
CA PRO A 430 28.32 -17.95 19.66
C PRO A 430 29.24 -16.72 19.59
N ARG A 431 30.56 -16.92 19.49
CA ARG A 431 31.55 -15.83 19.41
C ARG A 431 31.90 -15.54 17.98
N TRP A 432 32.28 -14.30 17.69
CA TRP A 432 32.90 -14.00 16.40
C TRP A 432 34.24 -14.72 16.27
N ARG A 433 34.37 -15.64 15.31
CA ARG A 433 35.61 -16.40 15.06
C ARG A 433 36.71 -15.52 14.47
N SER A 434 36.32 -14.54 13.67
CA SER A 434 37.19 -13.49 13.15
C SER A 434 36.62 -12.13 13.56
N SER A 435 37.47 -11.10 13.68
CA SER A 435 36.95 -9.78 14.01
C SER A 435 35.84 -9.41 13.02
N PRO A 436 34.66 -8.96 13.50
CA PRO A 436 33.57 -8.63 12.59
C PRO A 436 34.07 -7.59 11.58
N SER A 437 33.38 -7.48 10.44
CA SER A 437 33.82 -6.65 9.30
C SER A 437 34.36 -5.30 9.78
N ALA A 438 35.35 -4.74 9.08
CA ALA A 438 35.99 -3.49 9.51
C ALA A 438 34.98 -2.38 9.85
N TRP A 439 33.82 -2.41 9.17
CA TRP A 439 32.66 -1.57 9.45
C TRP A 439 32.03 -1.83 10.81
N LEU A 440 31.60 -3.07 11.12
CA LEU A 440 30.95 -3.40 12.40
C LEU A 440 31.91 -3.12 13.57
N ARG A 441 33.22 -3.38 13.38
CA ARG A 441 34.24 -2.95 14.34
C ARG A 441 34.24 -1.45 14.55
N SER A 442 34.30 -0.66 13.47
CA SER A 442 34.35 0.81 13.57
C SER A 442 33.11 1.45 14.20
N LYS A 443 31.97 0.76 14.20
CA LYS A 443 30.69 1.25 14.70
C LYS A 443 30.31 0.68 16.08
N CYS A 444 30.81 -0.50 16.42
CA CYS A 444 30.37 -1.30 17.58
C CYS A 444 31.56 -1.66 18.48
N ASP A 445 32.45 -0.70 18.75
CA ASP A 445 33.71 -0.84 19.52
C ASP A 445 33.54 -1.43 20.95
N LEU A 446 32.31 -1.45 21.50
CA LEU A 446 31.98 -2.04 22.81
C LEU A 446 31.39 -3.47 22.75
N GLY A 447 31.19 -4.03 21.54
CA GLY A 447 30.88 -5.43 21.26
C GLY A 447 29.40 -5.84 21.31
N ASP A 448 28.92 -6.51 20.25
CA ASP A 448 27.65 -7.26 20.19
C ASP A 448 27.81 -8.73 20.62
N ASP A 449 28.96 -9.10 21.19
CA ASP A 449 29.32 -10.47 21.56
C ASP A 449 29.41 -10.63 23.08
N PRO A 450 28.26 -10.80 23.76
CA PRO A 450 28.23 -10.98 25.21
C PRO A 450 29.04 -12.22 25.63
N CYS A 451 29.12 -13.25 24.80
CA CYS A 451 29.78 -14.50 25.18
C CYS A 451 31.32 -14.47 25.09
N SER A 452 31.89 -13.39 24.54
CA SER A 452 33.34 -13.21 24.36
C SER A 452 34.14 -13.15 25.67
N THR A 453 33.54 -12.66 26.77
CA THR A 453 34.22 -12.51 28.07
C THR A 453 33.48 -13.21 29.22
N ASN A 454 34.18 -13.56 30.30
CA ASN A 454 33.56 -14.16 31.48
C ASN A 454 32.51 -13.23 32.13
N SER A 455 32.74 -11.91 32.09
CA SER A 455 31.77 -10.92 32.54
C SER A 455 30.56 -10.83 31.62
N GLY A 456 30.75 -10.93 30.30
CA GLY A 456 29.66 -10.82 29.33
C GLY A 456 28.78 -12.07 29.24
N ARG A 457 29.28 -13.26 29.58
CA ARG A 457 28.45 -14.49 29.71
C ARG A 457 27.40 -14.39 30.83
N GLY A 458 27.48 -13.35 31.66
CA GLY A 458 26.47 -13.04 32.67
C GLY A 458 26.35 -14.08 33.78
N TYR A 459 27.36 -14.93 33.99
CA TYR A 459 27.27 -15.97 35.02
C TYR A 459 27.20 -15.38 36.43
N SER A 460 26.09 -15.60 37.12
CA SER A 460 25.91 -15.25 38.53
C SER A 460 25.43 -16.46 39.30
N SER A 461 26.06 -16.78 40.44
CA SER A 461 25.73 -17.95 41.26
C SER A 461 24.72 -17.66 42.39
N SER A 462 24.14 -16.46 42.48
CA SER A 462 23.28 -16.04 43.60
C SER A 462 22.13 -15.14 43.13
N PRO A 463 20.86 -15.37 43.58
CA PRO A 463 20.39 -16.41 44.51
C PRO A 463 20.20 -17.80 43.87
N SER A 464 20.39 -17.92 42.55
CA SER A 464 20.45 -19.19 41.79
C SER A 464 21.38 -19.00 40.59
N PRO A 465 22.06 -20.05 40.09
CA PRO A 465 22.98 -19.88 38.97
C PRO A 465 22.23 -19.52 37.69
N VAL A 466 22.61 -18.42 37.06
CA VAL A 466 22.04 -17.92 35.81
C VAL A 466 23.13 -17.50 34.85
N CYS A 467 22.81 -17.40 33.57
CA CYS A 467 23.67 -16.86 32.53
C CYS A 467 22.89 -16.06 31.51
N ASP A 468 23.61 -15.31 30.69
CA ASP A 468 23.02 -14.73 29.49
C ASP A 468 22.40 -15.84 28.62
N ALA A 469 21.14 -15.65 28.22
CA ALA A 469 20.38 -16.66 27.50
C ALA A 469 21.00 -17.05 26.15
N GLN A 470 21.73 -16.12 25.49
CA GLN A 470 22.47 -16.42 24.27
C GLN A 470 23.69 -17.31 24.56
N CYS A 471 24.32 -17.18 25.73
CA CYS A 471 25.53 -17.94 26.09
C CYS A 471 25.23 -19.32 26.67
N TYR A 472 23.97 -19.65 26.90
CA TYR A 472 23.54 -20.93 27.49
C TYR A 472 23.71 -22.12 26.52
N THR A 473 24.27 -23.22 27.03
CA THR A 473 24.54 -24.46 26.30
C THR A 473 24.10 -25.66 27.14
N PRO A 474 22.85 -26.11 26.97
CA PRO A 474 22.62 -27.04 25.87
C PRO A 474 21.73 -26.43 24.78
N LEU A 475 22.29 -26.32 23.57
CA LEU A 475 21.52 -25.98 22.36
C LEU A 475 20.66 -27.14 21.85
N HIS A 476 20.93 -28.37 22.29
CA HIS A 476 20.22 -29.55 21.84
C HIS A 476 18.84 -29.62 22.50
N ASN A 477 17.80 -29.70 21.66
CA ASN A 477 16.39 -29.84 22.03
C ASN A 477 15.63 -28.54 22.38
N ARG A 478 16.03 -27.37 21.88
CA ARG A 478 15.07 -26.28 21.89
C ARG A 478 13.95 -26.59 20.88
N ALA A 479 12.74 -26.81 21.37
CA ALA A 479 11.58 -27.08 20.52
C ALA A 479 11.00 -25.80 19.89
N ASP A 480 11.33 -24.64 20.47
CA ASP A 480 10.85 -23.32 20.06
C ASP A 480 11.36 -22.90 18.66
N CYS A 481 12.54 -23.35 18.23
CA CYS A 481 13.03 -23.04 16.87
C CYS A 481 12.20 -23.71 15.78
N SER A 482 11.51 -24.81 16.09
CA SER A 482 10.61 -25.50 15.17
C SER A 482 9.15 -25.01 15.24
N ALA A 483 8.87 -24.08 16.17
CA ALA A 483 7.54 -23.53 16.34
C ALA A 483 7.21 -22.57 15.21
N GLY A 484 6.11 -22.85 14.51
CA GLY A 484 5.50 -21.91 13.58
C GLY A 484 4.69 -20.83 14.32
N PRO A 485 4.21 -19.80 13.61
CA PRO A 485 3.35 -18.77 14.17
C PRO A 485 2.06 -19.36 14.75
N VAL A 486 1.62 -18.83 15.90
CA VAL A 486 0.50 -19.35 16.71
C VAL A 486 -0.88 -19.06 16.06
N ALA A 487 -0.93 -18.23 15.00
CA ALA A 487 -2.15 -17.82 14.32
C ALA A 487 -2.17 -18.25 12.83
N PRO A 488 -3.33 -18.63 12.27
CA PRO A 488 -3.55 -18.75 10.82
C PRO A 488 -3.25 -17.44 10.08
N VAL A 489 -3.01 -17.52 8.77
CA VAL A 489 -2.60 -16.38 7.92
C VAL A 489 -3.80 -15.46 7.64
N GLU A 490 -4.17 -14.64 8.60
CA GLU A 490 -4.84 -13.38 8.28
C GLU A 490 -4.19 -12.27 9.09
N SER A 491 -3.13 -11.68 8.53
CA SER A 491 -2.72 -10.35 8.92
C SER A 491 -2.06 -9.55 7.78
N ALA A 492 -2.72 -9.41 6.63
CA ALA A 492 -3.31 -8.09 6.55
C ALA A 492 -4.40 -8.21 7.60
N ALA A 493 -4.19 -7.57 8.76
CA ALA A 493 -5.38 -6.96 9.27
C ALA A 493 -5.70 -6.06 8.07
N PRO A 494 -6.80 -6.28 7.32
CA PRO A 494 -7.53 -5.07 7.09
C PRO A 494 -7.60 -4.47 8.50
N LYS A 495 -7.27 -3.19 8.70
CA LYS A 495 -8.15 -2.47 9.62
C LYS A 495 -9.50 -2.90 9.13
N SER A 496 -10.11 -3.87 9.81
CA SER A 496 -11.16 -4.62 9.15
C SER A 496 -12.13 -3.53 8.86
N TYR A 497 -12.45 -3.36 7.58
CA TYR A 497 -13.64 -2.62 7.26
C TYR A 497 -14.85 -3.34 7.87
N GLU A 498 -14.70 -4.38 8.71
CA GLU A 498 -15.67 -4.88 9.69
C GLU A 498 -15.67 -4.12 11.04
N GLU A 499 -14.58 -3.48 11.49
CA GLU A 499 -14.63 -2.45 12.55
C GLU A 499 -15.09 -1.07 12.04
N LEU A 500 -15.06 -0.83 10.71
CA LEU A 500 -15.79 0.27 10.07
C LEU A 500 -17.14 -0.15 9.45
N ALA A 501 -17.41 -1.45 9.25
CA ALA A 501 -18.73 -1.95 8.88
C ALA A 501 -19.61 -2.26 10.09
N GLU A 502 -19.30 -1.66 11.24
CA GLU A 502 -20.36 -1.18 12.13
C GLU A 502 -20.96 0.18 11.69
N GLU A 503 -20.63 0.72 10.51
CA GLU A 503 -21.41 1.82 9.91
C GLU A 503 -22.65 1.37 9.12
N TYR A 504 -22.97 0.06 9.06
CA TYR A 504 -24.32 -0.34 8.64
C TYR A 504 -25.38 0.23 9.61
N MET A 505 -25.01 0.49 10.88
CA MET A 505 -25.85 1.21 11.82
C MET A 505 -26.16 2.62 11.31
N GLN A 506 -25.30 3.32 10.56
CA GLN A 506 -25.60 4.67 10.07
C GLN A 506 -26.61 4.67 8.93
N TRP A 507 -26.51 3.70 8.01
CA TRP A 507 -27.49 3.48 6.94
C TRP A 507 -28.81 2.92 7.47
N ILE A 508 -28.76 2.06 8.49
CA ILE A 508 -29.92 1.61 9.22
C ILE A 508 -30.52 2.75 10.03
N TRP A 509 -29.76 3.61 10.70
CA TRP A 509 -30.29 4.75 11.45
C TRP A 509 -30.86 5.80 10.51
N LEU A 510 -30.27 6.12 9.36
CA LEU A 510 -30.86 7.03 8.38
C LEU A 510 -32.11 6.41 7.73
N GLY A 511 -32.06 5.14 7.34
CA GLY A 511 -33.21 4.40 6.82
C GLY A 511 -34.33 4.24 7.85
N VAL A 512 -33.99 3.95 9.10
CA VAL A 512 -34.90 3.90 10.25
C VAL A 512 -35.41 5.29 10.57
N LEU A 513 -34.62 6.36 10.50
CA LEU A 513 -35.07 7.73 10.74
C LEU A 513 -36.01 8.20 9.64
N VAL A 514 -35.75 7.89 8.36
CA VAL A 514 -36.64 8.20 7.23
C VAL A 514 -37.92 7.35 7.26
N MET A 515 -37.82 6.06 7.58
CA MET A 515 -38.99 5.19 7.72
C MET A 515 -39.80 5.49 8.98
N SER A 516 -39.14 5.78 10.10
CA SER A 516 -39.76 6.26 11.34
C SER A 516 -40.37 7.63 11.13
N ALA A 517 -39.71 8.52 10.39
CA ALA A 517 -40.26 9.79 9.95
C ALA A 517 -41.56 9.61 9.17
N LEU A 518 -41.57 8.74 8.17
CA LEU A 518 -42.76 8.46 7.36
C LEU A 518 -43.88 7.82 8.21
N VAL A 519 -43.54 6.86 9.08
CA VAL A 519 -44.49 6.15 9.96
C VAL A 519 -45.03 7.06 11.06
N VAL A 520 -44.18 7.85 11.74
CA VAL A 520 -44.56 8.84 12.76
C VAL A 520 -45.30 9.99 12.11
N GLY A 521 -44.91 10.44 10.92
CA GLY A 521 -45.66 11.43 10.14
C GLY A 521 -47.06 10.94 9.80
N LEU A 522 -47.20 9.68 9.35
CA LEU A 522 -48.49 9.04 9.09
C LEU A 522 -49.32 8.81 10.37
N ALA A 523 -48.69 8.47 11.50
CA ALA A 523 -49.36 8.24 12.78
C ALA A 523 -49.77 9.56 13.48
N MET A 524 -48.89 10.56 13.51
CA MET A 524 -49.14 11.91 14.04
C MET A 524 -50.14 12.69 13.17
N ASN A 525 -50.29 12.36 11.88
CA ASN A 525 -51.35 12.89 11.02
C ASN A 525 -52.78 12.58 11.52
N THR A 526 -52.92 11.60 12.41
CA THR A 526 -54.18 11.24 13.07
C THR A 526 -54.43 12.07 14.34
N PHE A 527 -53.37 12.51 15.01
CA PHE A 527 -53.44 13.24 16.29
C PHE A 527 -53.24 14.75 16.16
N CYS A 528 -52.31 15.20 15.33
CA CYS A 528 -51.94 16.62 15.16
C CYS A 528 -52.74 17.32 14.06
N CYS A 529 -53.29 16.57 13.09
CA CYS A 529 -54.04 17.14 11.96
C CYS A 529 -55.47 16.58 11.94
N PRO A 530 -56.50 17.33 12.38
CA PRO A 530 -57.89 16.87 12.30
C PRO A 530 -58.34 16.60 10.85
N ALA A 531 -59.40 15.83 10.66
CA ALA A 531 -59.89 15.43 9.33
C ALA A 531 -60.23 16.61 8.38
N GLY A 532 -60.49 17.81 8.94
CA GLY A 532 -60.70 19.06 8.20
C GLY A 532 -59.45 19.95 8.01
N GLY A 533 -58.31 19.57 8.59
CA GLY A 533 -57.10 20.38 8.72
C GLY A 533 -57.20 21.44 9.85
N SER A 534 -56.07 21.84 10.42
CA SER A 534 -55.98 22.86 11.49
C SER A 534 -55.13 24.05 11.05
N ILE A 535 -55.73 25.25 11.06
CA ILE A 535 -55.03 26.50 10.72
C ILE A 535 -53.94 26.81 11.75
N ALA A 536 -54.17 26.54 13.04
CA ALA A 536 -53.18 26.80 14.08
C ALA A 536 -51.92 25.95 13.90
N VAL A 537 -52.09 24.65 13.63
CA VAL A 537 -50.98 23.73 13.39
C VAL A 537 -50.27 24.07 12.08
N ALA A 538 -51.04 24.40 11.03
CA ALA A 538 -50.45 24.82 9.76
C ALA A 538 -49.65 26.12 9.90
N ALA A 539 -50.15 27.09 10.67
CA ALA A 539 -49.46 28.35 10.93
C ALA A 539 -48.14 28.15 11.68
N VAL A 540 -48.12 27.33 12.73
CA VAL A 540 -46.90 27.01 13.48
C VAL A 540 -45.85 26.35 12.59
N LEU A 541 -46.22 25.32 11.84
CA LEU A 541 -45.31 24.63 10.91
C LEU A 541 -44.82 25.55 9.78
N THR A 542 -45.69 26.43 9.28
CA THR A 542 -45.33 27.43 8.26
C THR A 542 -44.33 28.44 8.81
N THR A 543 -44.48 28.89 10.07
CA THR A 543 -43.52 29.77 10.73
C THR A 543 -42.15 29.09 10.89
N ILE A 544 -42.12 27.82 11.29
CA ILE A 544 -40.87 27.06 11.44
C ILE A 544 -40.15 26.95 10.09
N ILE A 545 -40.86 26.60 9.02
CA ILE A 545 -40.28 26.49 7.67
C ILE A 545 -39.85 27.85 7.13
N PHE A 546 -40.59 28.92 7.41
CA PHE A 546 -40.19 30.29 7.05
C PHE A 546 -38.89 30.70 7.73
N LEU A 547 -38.77 30.48 9.04
CA LEU A 547 -37.57 30.83 9.80
C LEU A 547 -36.37 29.97 9.37
N ALA A 548 -36.57 28.67 9.16
CA ALA A 548 -35.53 27.79 8.65
C ALA A 548 -35.06 28.22 7.25
N GLY A 549 -35.99 28.46 6.32
CA GLY A 549 -35.65 28.94 4.97
C GLY A 549 -34.92 30.28 4.98
N ALA A 550 -35.34 31.23 5.83
CA ALA A 550 -34.72 32.53 5.93
C ALA A 550 -33.31 32.44 6.52
N LEU A 551 -33.11 31.58 7.52
CA LEU A 551 -31.81 31.31 8.12
C LEU A 551 -30.87 30.64 7.12
N THR A 552 -31.34 29.64 6.37
CA THR A 552 -30.57 28.98 5.31
C THR A 552 -30.19 29.96 4.19
N ALA A 553 -31.11 30.81 3.76
CA ALA A 553 -30.83 31.85 2.77
C ALA A 553 -29.81 32.87 3.28
N ALA A 554 -29.93 33.29 4.53
CA ALA A 554 -29.00 34.23 5.17
C ALA A 554 -27.62 33.61 5.36
N ALA A 555 -27.53 32.33 5.75
CA ALA A 555 -26.28 31.61 5.87
C ALA A 555 -25.58 31.43 4.51
N GLY A 556 -26.34 31.05 3.46
CA GLY A 556 -25.83 30.98 2.09
C GLY A 556 -25.34 32.34 1.57
N ALA A 557 -26.11 33.41 1.81
CA ALA A 557 -25.72 34.77 1.43
C ALA A 557 -24.50 35.26 2.22
N TYR A 558 -24.41 34.97 3.52
CA TYR A 558 -23.25 35.32 4.34
C TYR A 558 -22.00 34.57 3.90
N GLY A 559 -22.12 33.26 3.65
CA GLY A 559 -21.05 32.45 3.07
C GLY A 559 -20.62 32.94 1.69
N TYR A 560 -21.54 33.36 0.84
CA TYR A 560 -21.24 33.81 -0.52
C TYR A 560 -20.70 35.25 -0.62
N TRP A 561 -21.21 36.20 0.18
CA TRP A 561 -20.88 37.62 0.04
C TRP A 561 -19.89 38.13 1.08
N VAL A 562 -19.79 37.48 2.24
CA VAL A 562 -18.96 37.95 3.36
C VAL A 562 -17.74 37.05 3.56
N ASN A 563 -17.93 35.74 3.49
CA ASN A 563 -16.89 34.75 3.77
C ASN A 563 -16.64 33.84 2.56
N ASN A 564 -16.76 34.36 1.33
CA ASN A 564 -16.62 33.55 0.11
C ASN A 564 -15.27 32.84 0.09
N ASP A 565 -14.20 33.61 0.34
CA ASP A 565 -12.81 33.13 0.35
C ASP A 565 -12.57 32.02 1.38
N LEU A 566 -13.41 31.92 2.41
CA LEU A 566 -13.32 30.93 3.48
C LEU A 566 -14.23 29.71 3.26
N VAL A 567 -15.43 29.90 2.69
CA VAL A 567 -16.47 28.87 2.65
C VAL A 567 -16.62 28.23 1.27
N ALA A 568 -16.44 29.01 0.20
CA ALA A 568 -16.51 28.51 -1.17
C ALA A 568 -15.50 27.38 -1.47
N PRO A 569 -14.26 27.37 -0.90
CA PRO A 569 -13.32 26.27 -1.05
C PRO A 569 -13.82 24.89 -0.64
N PHE A 570 -14.64 24.82 0.41
CA PHE A 570 -15.06 23.54 1.00
C PHE A 570 -16.41 23.07 0.47
N VAL A 571 -17.28 24.01 0.11
CA VAL A 571 -18.69 23.71 -0.23
C VAL A 571 -18.96 23.93 -1.71
N GLY A 572 -18.12 24.70 -2.41
CA GLY A 572 -18.31 25.12 -3.79
C GLY A 572 -19.19 26.36 -3.92
N GLU A 573 -18.76 27.32 -4.75
CA GLU A 573 -19.49 28.57 -4.98
C GLU A 573 -20.91 28.32 -5.50
N THR A 574 -21.05 27.39 -6.45
CA THR A 574 -22.33 26.95 -7.00
C THR A 574 -23.25 26.40 -5.92
N THR A 575 -22.73 25.63 -4.96
CA THR A 575 -23.51 25.06 -3.86
C THR A 575 -24.02 26.15 -2.92
N LEU A 576 -23.22 27.17 -2.62
CA LEU A 576 -23.65 28.31 -1.80
C LEU A 576 -24.80 29.08 -2.47
N ILE A 577 -24.74 29.26 -3.79
CA ILE A 577 -25.81 29.87 -4.58
C ILE A 577 -27.08 29.01 -4.52
N VAL A 578 -26.94 27.68 -4.65
CA VAL A 578 -28.07 26.73 -4.56
C VAL A 578 -28.70 26.74 -3.17
N VAL A 579 -27.91 26.70 -2.10
CA VAL A 579 -28.37 26.76 -0.71
C VAL A 579 -29.11 28.08 -0.43
N MET A 580 -28.55 29.20 -0.89
CA MET A 580 -29.17 30.52 -0.79
C MET A 580 -30.52 30.56 -1.53
N GLY A 581 -30.55 30.09 -2.78
CA GLY A 581 -31.75 30.05 -3.61
C GLY A 581 -32.84 29.13 -3.04
N PHE A 582 -32.44 27.97 -2.51
CA PHE A 582 -33.35 27.00 -1.90
C PHE A 582 -33.97 27.51 -0.59
N GLY A 583 -33.16 28.12 0.30
CA GLY A 583 -33.69 28.78 1.50
C GLY A 583 -34.66 29.92 1.17
N GLY A 584 -34.34 30.70 0.14
CA GLY A 584 -35.23 31.74 -0.39
C GLY A 584 -36.56 31.15 -0.89
N LEU A 585 -36.50 30.07 -1.68
CA LEU A 585 -37.67 29.36 -2.19
C LEU A 585 -38.58 28.88 -1.05
N LEU A 586 -38.04 28.21 -0.03
CA LEU A 586 -38.82 27.75 1.15
C LEU A 586 -39.52 28.91 1.87
N SER A 587 -38.82 30.03 2.03
CA SER A 587 -39.35 31.25 2.66
C SER A 587 -40.50 31.86 1.85
N THR A 588 -40.36 31.90 0.52
CA THR A 588 -41.42 32.39 -0.36
C THR A 588 -42.65 31.49 -0.35
N ILE A 589 -42.48 30.16 -0.40
CA ILE A 589 -43.60 29.21 -0.33
C ILE A 589 -44.33 29.38 1.01
N ALA A 590 -43.61 29.52 2.13
CA ALA A 590 -44.21 29.77 3.43
C ALA A 590 -45.01 31.09 3.50
N LEU A 591 -44.52 32.16 2.86
CA LEU A 591 -45.26 33.42 2.76
C LEU A 591 -46.56 33.26 1.95
N TRP A 592 -46.52 32.53 0.84
CA TRP A 592 -47.70 32.18 0.04
C TRP A 592 -48.69 31.29 0.80
N THR A 593 -48.22 30.44 1.71
CA THR A 593 -49.06 29.65 2.63
C THR A 593 -49.86 30.56 3.57
N PHE A 594 -49.23 31.58 4.16
CA PHE A 594 -49.94 32.60 4.96
C PHE A 594 -50.97 33.38 4.14
N ILE A 595 -50.63 33.78 2.90
CA ILE A 595 -51.57 34.43 1.97
C ILE A 595 -52.74 33.49 1.67
N GLY A 596 -52.52 32.18 1.54
CA GLY A 596 -53.57 31.17 1.37
C GLY A 596 -54.51 31.04 2.57
N PHE A 597 -54.00 31.27 3.79
CA PHE A 597 -54.83 31.35 4.99
C PHE A 597 -55.70 32.61 4.99
N CYS A 598 -55.10 33.78 4.76
CA CYS A 598 -55.77 35.09 4.78
C CYS A 598 -56.78 35.27 3.64
N SER A 599 -56.40 34.92 2.41
CA SER A 599 -57.26 35.04 1.21
C SER A 599 -58.40 34.02 1.17
N LYS A 600 -58.38 33.03 2.08
CA LYS A 600 -59.29 31.86 2.09
C LYS A 600 -59.38 31.13 0.74
N SER A 601 -58.39 31.30 -0.15
CA SER A 601 -58.46 30.83 -1.53
C SER A 601 -58.04 29.38 -1.66
N ARG A 602 -58.91 28.54 -2.24
CA ARG A 602 -58.60 27.13 -2.55
C ARG A 602 -57.46 27.00 -3.56
N PHE A 603 -57.40 27.93 -4.50
CA PHE A 603 -56.45 27.89 -5.60
C PHE A 603 -55.04 28.08 -5.04
N VAL A 604 -54.87 29.12 -4.22
CA VAL A 604 -53.61 29.40 -3.52
C VAL A 604 -53.16 28.23 -2.66
N LEU A 605 -54.04 27.64 -1.83
CA LEU A 605 -53.67 26.47 -1.01
C LEU A 605 -53.32 25.22 -1.83
N THR A 606 -53.96 25.02 -2.99
CA THR A 606 -53.66 23.86 -3.86
C THR A 606 -52.33 24.07 -4.59
N THR A 607 -52.07 25.29 -5.06
CA THR A 607 -50.80 25.69 -5.68
C THR A 607 -49.64 25.54 -4.70
N VAL A 608 -49.80 26.03 -3.48
CA VAL A 608 -48.81 25.90 -2.40
C VAL A 608 -48.54 24.43 -2.05
N PHE A 609 -49.58 23.58 -2.03
CA PHE A 609 -49.41 22.14 -1.83
C PHE A 609 -48.55 21.48 -2.92
N ILE A 610 -48.74 21.86 -4.19
CA ILE A 610 -47.93 21.36 -5.31
C ILE A 610 -46.47 21.78 -5.14
N PHE A 611 -46.22 23.04 -4.75
CA PHE A 611 -44.86 23.52 -4.50
C PHE A 611 -44.19 22.78 -3.34
N TYR A 612 -44.88 22.52 -2.22
CA TYR A 612 -44.33 21.70 -1.14
C TYR A 612 -44.04 20.25 -1.57
N LEU A 613 -44.85 19.68 -2.47
CA LEU A 613 -44.59 18.34 -2.99
C LEU A 613 -43.35 18.32 -3.91
N LEU A 614 -43.17 19.35 -4.74
CA LEU A 614 -42.01 19.46 -5.62
C LEU A 614 -40.72 19.67 -4.83
N THR A 615 -40.72 20.54 -3.81
CA THR A 615 -39.55 20.73 -2.95
C THR A 615 -39.23 19.48 -2.16
N LEU A 616 -40.23 18.74 -1.68
CA LEU A 616 -40.03 17.48 -0.97
C LEU A 616 -39.37 16.39 -1.86
N LEU A 617 -39.75 16.33 -3.14
CA LEU A 617 -39.11 15.40 -4.10
C LEU A 617 -37.66 15.79 -4.39
N ILE A 618 -37.37 17.10 -4.47
CA ILE A 618 -36.02 17.62 -4.64
C ILE A 618 -35.16 17.32 -3.40
N GLU A 619 -35.69 17.52 -2.20
CA GLU A 619 -35.01 17.20 -0.93
C GLU A 619 -34.70 15.71 -0.79
N LEU A 620 -35.62 14.83 -1.19
CA LEU A 620 -35.40 13.38 -1.19
C LEU A 620 -34.36 12.94 -2.22
N ALA A 621 -34.38 13.53 -3.43
CA ALA A 621 -33.37 13.27 -4.45
C ALA A 621 -31.98 13.74 -4.00
N PHE A 622 -31.91 14.92 -3.37
CA PHE A 622 -30.68 15.47 -2.81
C PHE A 622 -30.16 14.60 -1.65
N ALA A 623 -31.01 14.17 -0.72
CA ALA A 623 -30.61 13.26 0.35
C ALA A 623 -30.09 11.92 -0.19
N GLY A 624 -30.72 11.39 -1.25
CA GLY A 624 -30.24 10.20 -1.97
C GLY A 624 -28.90 10.43 -2.67
N LEU A 625 -28.66 11.62 -3.23
CA LEU A 625 -27.40 12.00 -3.85
C LEU A 625 -26.28 12.18 -2.82
N VAL A 626 -26.55 12.83 -1.68
CA VAL A 626 -25.60 12.99 -0.57
C VAL A 626 -25.25 11.63 0.02
N ALA A 627 -26.24 10.75 0.20
CA ALA A 627 -26.02 9.36 0.60
C ALA A 627 -25.15 8.62 -0.41
N TYR A 628 -25.44 8.73 -1.71
CA TYR A 628 -24.61 8.15 -2.75
C TYR A 628 -23.19 8.72 -2.73
N TRP A 629 -23.04 10.03 -2.52
CA TRP A 629 -21.75 10.71 -2.46
C TRP A 629 -20.91 10.28 -1.24
N VAL A 630 -21.50 10.19 -0.04
CA VAL A 630 -20.83 9.65 1.16
C VAL A 630 -20.42 8.19 0.96
N TYR A 631 -21.30 7.38 0.33
CA TYR A 631 -20.98 5.99 -0.03
C TYR A 631 -19.84 5.91 -1.06
N THR A 632 -19.79 6.82 -2.03
CA THR A 632 -18.72 6.84 -3.04
C THR A 632 -17.40 7.35 -2.49
N LEU A 633 -17.39 8.29 -1.53
CA LEU A 633 -16.16 8.83 -0.93
C LEU A 633 -15.33 7.76 -0.22
N GLN A 634 -15.97 6.81 0.46
CA GLN A 634 -15.31 5.65 1.06
C GLN A 634 -14.64 4.73 0.02
N ALA A 635 -15.08 4.81 -1.24
CA ALA A 635 -14.52 4.04 -2.35
C ALA A 635 -13.44 4.83 -3.13
N VAL A 636 -13.32 6.15 -2.95
CA VAL A 636 -12.25 6.97 -3.54
C VAL A 636 -10.91 6.62 -2.92
N THR A 637 -10.89 6.41 -1.60
CA THR A 637 -9.68 5.96 -0.88
C THR A 637 -9.23 4.58 -1.35
N GLU A 638 -10.14 3.75 -1.86
CA GLU A 638 -9.81 2.46 -2.46
C GLU A 638 -9.28 2.62 -3.91
N ASP A 639 -9.88 3.51 -4.71
CA ASP A 639 -9.50 3.73 -6.12
C ASP A 639 -8.19 4.55 -6.28
N ALA A 640 -7.90 5.50 -5.40
CA ALA A 640 -6.62 6.23 -5.35
C ALA A 640 -5.42 5.27 -5.13
N MET A 641 -5.65 4.22 -4.34
CA MET A 641 -4.68 3.14 -4.16
C MET A 641 -4.52 2.28 -5.43
N THR A 642 -5.58 2.04 -6.22
CA THR A 642 -5.48 1.28 -7.48
C THR A 642 -4.68 2.01 -8.58
N LEU A 643 -4.67 3.34 -8.58
CA LEU A 643 -3.85 4.14 -9.50
C LEU A 643 -2.34 4.00 -9.20
N LEU A 644 -1.98 3.83 -7.92
CA LEU A 644 -0.61 3.59 -7.45
C LEU A 644 -0.17 2.12 -7.60
N GLU A 645 -1.10 1.21 -7.89
CA GLU A 645 -0.83 -0.18 -8.23
C GLU A 645 -0.55 -0.41 -9.72
N GLY A 646 -0.49 0.67 -10.52
CA GLY A 646 -0.26 0.59 -11.97
C GLY A 646 -1.49 0.12 -12.75
N GLY A 647 -2.69 0.29 -12.19
CA GLY A 647 -3.94 0.16 -12.94
C GLY A 647 -4.11 1.34 -13.90
N ASP A 648 -4.62 1.08 -15.10
CA ASP A 648 -5.04 2.16 -16.01
C ASP A 648 -6.09 3.02 -15.26
N ALA A 649 -6.15 4.33 -15.51
CA ALA A 649 -7.19 5.23 -14.95
C ALA A 649 -8.65 4.79 -15.28
N GLU A 650 -8.81 3.70 -16.05
CA GLU A 650 -10.06 3.01 -16.34
C GLU A 650 -10.39 1.82 -15.40
N ASP A 651 -9.54 1.44 -14.44
CA ASP A 651 -9.77 0.28 -13.55
C ASP A 651 -10.38 0.64 -12.18
N GLY A 652 -10.57 1.93 -11.88
CA GLY A 652 -11.33 2.37 -10.70
C GLY A 652 -12.79 1.90 -10.77
N LYS A 653 -13.38 1.55 -9.62
CA LYS A 653 -14.74 0.98 -9.47
C LYS A 653 -15.86 1.81 -10.14
N PHE A 654 -15.57 3.06 -10.50
CA PHE A 654 -16.48 4.00 -11.12
C PHE A 654 -16.11 4.46 -12.54
N SER A 655 -15.10 3.90 -13.19
CA SER A 655 -14.78 4.24 -14.58
C SER A 655 -15.99 4.02 -15.52
N GLY A 656 -16.32 5.03 -16.33
CA GLY A 656 -17.49 5.02 -17.22
C GLY A 656 -18.86 5.14 -16.52
N ARG A 657 -18.91 5.40 -15.20
CA ARG A 657 -20.16 5.69 -14.45
C ARG A 657 -20.37 7.19 -14.24
N LEU A 658 -21.62 7.57 -13.94
CA LEU A 658 -22.02 8.96 -13.75
C LEU A 658 -21.27 9.58 -12.55
N GLY A 659 -20.32 10.48 -12.81
CA GLY A 659 -19.55 11.19 -11.77
C GLY A 659 -18.05 10.88 -11.68
N ALA A 660 -17.49 10.02 -12.55
CA ALA A 660 -16.06 9.70 -12.55
C ALA A 660 -15.15 10.92 -12.79
N ASP A 661 -15.49 11.78 -13.76
CA ASP A 661 -14.74 13.01 -14.05
C ASP A 661 -14.78 13.99 -12.86
N VAL A 662 -15.92 14.06 -12.17
CA VAL A 662 -16.12 14.90 -10.98
C VAL A 662 -15.27 14.41 -9.81
N LEU A 663 -14.97 13.12 -9.74
CA LEU A 663 -14.22 12.50 -8.67
C LEU A 663 -12.71 12.74 -8.79
N ALA A 664 -12.17 12.55 -10.00
CA ALA A 664 -10.79 12.89 -10.34
C ALA A 664 -10.52 14.41 -10.14
N GLU A 665 -11.51 15.25 -10.43
CA GLU A 665 -11.43 16.69 -10.17
C GLU A 665 -11.36 17.02 -8.67
N VAL A 666 -12.16 16.33 -7.82
CA VAL A 666 -12.16 16.52 -6.37
C VAL A 666 -10.83 16.08 -5.74
N GLU A 667 -10.29 14.94 -6.16
CA GLU A 667 -8.99 14.43 -5.71
C GLU A 667 -7.83 15.36 -6.08
N GLY A 668 -7.82 15.86 -7.33
CA GLY A 668 -6.85 16.85 -7.78
C GLY A 668 -6.97 18.18 -7.01
N SER A 669 -8.17 18.58 -6.64
CA SER A 669 -8.40 19.77 -5.81
C SER A 669 -7.96 19.57 -4.36
N MET A 670 -8.15 18.41 -3.75
CA MET A 670 -7.65 18.11 -2.40
C MET A 670 -6.13 18.02 -2.35
N CYS A 671 -5.49 17.47 -3.39
CA CYS A 671 -4.04 17.49 -3.51
C CYS A 671 -3.48 18.92 -3.64
N ARG A 672 -4.12 19.76 -4.45
CA ARG A 672 -3.73 21.18 -4.57
C ARG A 672 -3.97 21.95 -3.28
N PHE A 673 -4.98 21.58 -2.51
CA PHE A 673 -5.23 22.14 -1.18
C PHE A 673 -4.11 21.78 -0.20
N TYR A 674 -3.64 20.53 -0.24
CA TYR A 674 -2.46 20.10 0.51
C TYR A 674 -1.20 20.88 0.10
N GLN A 675 -0.94 21.01 -1.21
CA GLN A 675 0.20 21.80 -1.72
C GLN A 675 0.14 23.27 -1.30
N GLU A 676 -1.04 23.87 -1.18
CA GLU A 676 -1.18 25.27 -0.78
C GLU A 676 -1.04 25.45 0.74
N CYS A 677 -1.63 24.55 1.54
CA CYS A 677 -1.69 24.71 2.99
C CYS A 677 -0.51 24.13 3.74
N CYS A 678 0.19 23.17 3.14
CA CYS A 678 1.31 22.49 3.78
C CYS A 678 2.63 22.84 3.12
N ARG A 679 2.69 23.73 2.12
CA ARG A 679 3.96 24.02 1.46
C ARG A 679 5.00 24.50 2.46
N ASP A 680 6.19 23.91 2.42
CA ASP A 680 7.31 24.40 3.22
C ASP A 680 7.59 25.88 2.86
N PRO A 681 7.49 26.83 3.81
CA PRO A 681 7.72 28.25 3.58
C PRO A 681 9.14 28.60 3.09
N LEU A 682 10.10 27.67 3.24
CA LEU A 682 11.47 27.81 2.77
C LEU A 682 11.61 27.50 1.26
N LEU A 683 10.61 26.87 0.65
CA LEU A 683 10.54 26.69 -0.80
C LEU A 683 10.00 27.97 -1.46
N GLY A 684 10.63 28.43 -2.55
CA GLY A 684 10.07 29.50 -3.37
C GLY A 684 8.78 29.08 -4.09
N GLU A 685 8.11 30.01 -4.79
CA GLU A 685 6.84 29.72 -5.53
C GLU A 685 6.95 28.55 -6.52
N ASP A 686 8.14 28.26 -7.05
CA ASP A 686 8.43 27.12 -7.95
C ASP A 686 9.43 26.12 -7.33
N GLY A 687 9.63 26.18 -6.01
CA GLY A 687 10.56 25.31 -5.28
C GLY A 687 10.03 23.89 -5.15
N THR A 688 10.88 22.93 -5.47
CA THR A 688 10.67 21.48 -5.33
C THR A 688 11.41 20.96 -4.09
N CYS A 689 10.89 19.93 -3.43
CA CYS A 689 11.53 19.34 -2.26
C CYS A 689 12.81 18.58 -2.63
N ILE A 690 12.91 18.12 -3.87
CA ILE A 690 14.05 17.42 -4.43
C ILE A 690 14.70 18.33 -5.48
N SER A 691 15.99 18.60 -5.32
CA SER A 691 16.78 19.33 -6.31
C SER A 691 17.16 18.39 -7.46
N SER A 692 16.51 18.52 -8.62
CA SER A 692 16.90 17.79 -9.83
C SER A 692 18.29 18.24 -10.31
N HIS A 693 19.23 17.31 -10.43
CA HIS A 693 20.49 17.58 -11.11
C HIS A 693 20.31 17.55 -12.64
N GLU A 694 21.05 18.42 -13.33
CA GLU A 694 20.93 18.63 -14.78
C GLU A 694 21.15 17.33 -15.57
N GLY A 695 20.07 16.81 -16.17
CA GLY A 695 20.08 15.57 -16.95
C GLY A 695 19.05 14.51 -16.53
N SER A 696 18.35 14.66 -15.40
CA SER A 696 17.23 13.77 -15.07
C SER A 696 15.97 14.13 -15.85
N THR A 697 15.42 13.17 -16.59
CA THR A 697 14.00 13.23 -16.97
C THR A 697 13.23 12.90 -15.70
N VAL A 698 12.36 13.80 -15.25
CA VAL A 698 11.54 13.61 -14.06
C VAL A 698 10.74 12.31 -14.21
N ASP A 699 11.17 11.28 -13.49
CA ASP A 699 10.48 10.01 -13.40
C ASP A 699 9.15 10.22 -12.67
N VAL A 700 8.12 9.46 -13.04
CA VAL A 700 6.81 9.49 -12.36
C VAL A 700 6.98 9.13 -10.89
N ALA A 701 7.90 8.22 -10.55
CA ALA A 701 8.23 7.91 -9.16
C ALA A 701 8.87 9.10 -8.43
N GLU A 702 9.74 9.87 -9.10
CA GLU A 702 10.39 11.05 -8.52
C GLU A 702 9.39 12.21 -8.34
N ALA A 703 8.45 12.39 -9.28
CA ALA A 703 7.38 13.37 -9.18
C ALA A 703 6.34 13.04 -8.09
N LEU A 704 6.15 11.76 -7.76
CA LEU A 704 5.28 11.29 -6.66
C LEU A 704 5.99 11.33 -5.29
N LEU A 705 7.32 11.34 -5.27
CA LEU A 705 8.11 11.50 -4.05
C LEU A 705 8.32 12.97 -3.66
N ASP A 706 8.06 13.91 -4.56
CA ASP A 706 8.20 15.35 -4.34
C ASP A 706 6.84 16.08 -4.33
N PRO A 707 6.26 16.37 -3.16
CA PRO A 707 4.98 17.07 -3.07
C PRO A 707 5.06 18.54 -3.50
N GLY A 708 6.26 19.12 -3.60
CA GLY A 708 6.50 20.44 -4.17
C GLY A 708 6.55 20.45 -5.70
N SER A 709 6.57 19.28 -6.35
CA SER A 709 6.57 19.17 -7.81
C SER A 709 5.25 19.66 -8.41
N PRO A 710 5.29 20.45 -9.51
CA PRO A 710 4.08 20.87 -10.22
C PRO A 710 3.33 19.69 -10.86
N ASN A 711 4.00 18.53 -11.01
CA ASN A 711 3.40 17.33 -11.58
C ASN A 711 2.84 16.36 -10.51
N PHE A 712 3.06 16.61 -9.21
CA PHE A 712 2.59 15.75 -8.11
C PHE A 712 1.07 15.54 -8.14
N CYS A 713 0.27 16.61 -8.11
CA CYS A 713 -1.19 16.51 -8.12
C CYS A 713 -1.80 16.04 -9.47
N PRO A 714 -1.28 16.46 -10.64
CA PRO A 714 -1.68 15.87 -11.92
C PRO A 714 -1.46 14.36 -12.01
N TYR A 715 -0.38 13.83 -11.43
CA TYR A 715 -0.12 12.39 -11.40
C TYR A 715 -0.99 11.64 -10.39
N ILE A 716 -1.29 12.25 -9.24
CA ILE A 716 -2.21 11.66 -8.25
C ILE A 716 -3.65 11.58 -8.80
N SER A 717 -4.12 12.66 -9.42
CA SER A 717 -5.54 12.76 -9.84
C SER A 717 -5.84 12.29 -11.25
N GLY A 718 -4.82 11.99 -12.07
CA GLY A 718 -4.98 11.67 -13.49
C GLY A 718 -5.61 12.79 -14.34
N SER A 719 -5.79 13.99 -13.77
CA SER A 719 -6.45 15.13 -14.41
C SER A 719 -5.47 15.97 -15.22
N SER A 720 -5.87 16.39 -16.43
CA SER A 720 -5.09 17.30 -17.30
C SER A 720 -4.98 18.75 -16.78
N GLY A 721 -5.32 19.02 -15.52
CA GLY A 721 -4.99 20.28 -14.82
C GLY A 721 -5.78 21.52 -15.23
N VAL A 722 -6.80 21.41 -16.09
CA VAL A 722 -7.48 22.58 -16.69
C VAL A 722 -8.60 23.18 -15.82
N MET A 723 -9.07 22.50 -14.77
CA MET A 723 -10.14 23.00 -13.87
C MET A 723 -9.96 22.72 -12.37
N SER A 724 -8.75 22.44 -11.88
CA SER A 724 -8.55 22.20 -10.44
C SER A 724 -8.60 23.51 -9.65
N PHE A 725 -9.62 23.67 -8.80
CA PHE A 725 -9.76 24.79 -7.87
C PHE A 725 -8.55 24.85 -6.92
N VAL A 726 -7.86 25.99 -6.88
CA VAL A 726 -6.79 26.28 -5.91
C VAL A 726 -7.41 27.14 -4.81
N PRO A 727 -7.53 26.63 -3.57
CA PRO A 727 -8.07 27.39 -2.46
C PRO A 727 -7.18 28.59 -2.12
N SER A 728 -7.78 29.67 -1.59
CA SER A 728 -7.02 30.82 -1.13
C SER A 728 -6.21 30.47 0.14
N PRO A 729 -5.08 31.14 0.43
CA PRO A 729 -4.32 30.92 1.67
C PRO A 729 -5.15 31.07 2.97
N ALA A 730 -6.25 31.83 2.91
CA ALA A 730 -7.17 31.99 4.03
C ALA A 730 -7.98 30.71 4.36
N ALA A 731 -8.13 29.81 3.39
CA ALA A 731 -8.78 28.51 3.57
C ALA A 731 -7.97 27.58 4.48
N CYS A 732 -6.64 27.71 4.50
CA CYS A 732 -5.75 26.87 5.31
C CYS A 732 -5.93 27.09 6.82
N LEU A 733 -6.07 28.35 7.23
CA LEU A 733 -6.38 28.72 8.63
C LEU A 733 -7.74 28.17 9.08
N THR A 734 -8.68 28.06 8.15
CA THR A 734 -10.01 27.52 8.42
C THR A 734 -9.97 26.00 8.52
N ALA A 735 -9.17 25.35 7.67
CA ALA A 735 -8.93 23.91 7.73
C ALA A 735 -8.32 23.48 9.06
N GLU A 736 -7.31 24.21 9.56
CA GLU A 736 -6.67 23.93 10.87
C GLU A 736 -7.66 24.02 12.04
N HIS A 737 -8.70 24.85 11.93
CA HIS A 737 -9.73 24.95 12.97
C HIS A 737 -10.85 23.91 12.82
N LEU A 738 -11.19 23.52 11.59
CA LEU A 738 -12.31 22.64 11.31
C LEU A 738 -11.94 21.16 11.35
N ILE A 739 -10.76 20.79 10.83
CA ILE A 739 -10.31 19.41 10.68
C ILE A 739 -9.59 18.97 11.97
N PRO A 740 -10.17 18.06 12.78
CA PRO A 740 -9.56 17.63 14.02
C PRO A 740 -8.26 16.87 13.72
N GLY A 741 -7.15 17.32 14.31
CA GLY A 741 -5.84 16.69 14.13
C GLY A 741 -4.96 17.32 13.04
N PHE A 742 -5.53 18.18 12.19
CA PHE A 742 -4.75 18.92 11.21
C PHE A 742 -4.10 20.15 11.86
N SER A 743 -2.77 20.26 11.75
CA SER A 743 -2.02 21.47 12.12
C SER A 743 -1.16 21.93 10.97
N MET A 744 -1.34 23.20 10.58
CA MET A 744 -0.65 23.81 9.45
C MET A 744 0.86 23.86 9.73
N ALA A 745 1.24 24.31 10.93
CA ALA A 745 2.65 24.39 11.34
C ALA A 745 3.36 23.01 11.32
N SER A 746 2.66 21.95 11.72
CA SER A 746 3.21 20.59 11.66
C SER A 746 3.30 20.08 10.22
N CYS A 747 2.32 20.42 9.39
CA CYS A 747 2.27 20.00 7.99
C CYS A 747 3.35 20.68 7.15
N GLU A 748 3.52 21.99 7.30
CA GLU A 748 4.56 22.81 6.66
C GLU A 748 5.97 22.30 6.98
N THR A 749 6.23 21.95 8.24
CA THR A 749 7.54 21.46 8.68
C THR A 749 7.87 20.09 8.09
N ASN A 750 6.86 19.25 7.87
CA ASN A 750 7.02 17.87 7.43
C ASN A 750 6.73 17.67 5.93
N PHE A 751 6.43 18.74 5.19
CA PHE A 751 5.99 18.68 3.80
C PHE A 751 6.97 17.92 2.91
N CYS A 752 8.25 18.30 2.93
CA CYS A 752 9.26 17.63 2.12
C CYS A 752 9.76 16.30 2.68
N SER A 753 9.59 16.03 3.98
CA SER A 753 10.09 14.82 4.62
C SER A 753 9.09 13.66 4.53
N HIS A 754 7.78 13.95 4.62
CA HIS A 754 6.72 12.95 4.56
C HIS A 754 6.26 12.68 3.12
N GLY A 755 6.43 13.64 2.20
CA GLY A 755 6.10 13.42 0.79
C GLY A 755 4.64 13.02 0.57
N TYR A 756 4.42 11.94 -0.17
CA TYR A 756 3.10 11.35 -0.40
C TYR A 756 2.39 10.89 0.88
N GLU A 757 3.11 10.32 1.85
CA GLU A 757 2.53 9.84 3.11
C GLU A 757 1.89 10.99 3.90
N GLY A 758 2.44 12.21 3.78
CA GLY A 758 1.87 13.42 4.38
C GLY A 758 0.58 13.88 3.70
N TYR A 759 0.45 13.67 2.39
CA TYR A 759 -0.80 13.92 1.66
C TYR A 759 -1.88 12.91 2.03
N GLU A 760 -1.55 11.63 2.20
CA GLU A 760 -2.49 10.60 2.66
C GLU A 760 -3.05 10.91 4.06
N GLU A 761 -2.19 11.33 4.98
CA GLU A 761 -2.59 11.70 6.33
C GLU A 761 -3.54 12.91 6.32
N PHE A 762 -3.24 13.92 5.52
CA PHE A 762 -4.11 15.07 5.30
C PHE A 762 -5.47 14.67 4.71
N LEU A 763 -5.46 13.81 3.70
CA LEU A 763 -6.66 13.33 3.03
C LEU A 763 -7.55 12.52 3.99
N ALA A 764 -6.96 11.64 4.80
CA ALA A 764 -7.68 10.85 5.80
C ALA A 764 -8.38 11.74 6.83
N GLN A 765 -7.68 12.75 7.36
CA GLN A 765 -8.25 13.69 8.33
C GLN A 765 -9.39 14.53 7.71
N ALA A 766 -9.21 14.99 6.46
CA ALA A 766 -10.24 15.73 5.74
C ALA A 766 -11.50 14.87 5.48
N VAL A 767 -11.33 13.61 5.07
CA VAL A 767 -12.42 12.66 4.84
C VAL A 767 -13.15 12.33 6.14
N ASP A 768 -12.44 12.08 7.23
CA ASP A 768 -13.03 11.82 8.55
C ASP A 768 -13.88 13.00 9.04
N TRP A 769 -13.41 14.23 8.84
CA TRP A 769 -14.20 15.42 9.14
C TRP A 769 -15.45 15.51 8.25
N MET A 770 -15.33 15.25 6.95
CA MET A 770 -16.46 15.28 6.01
C MET A 770 -17.52 14.23 6.37
N MET A 771 -17.12 13.02 6.74
CA MET A 771 -18.03 11.95 7.18
C MET A 771 -18.77 12.30 8.47
N ASN A 772 -18.05 12.80 9.48
CA ASN A 772 -18.64 13.19 10.76
C ASN A 772 -19.68 14.32 10.64
N ASN A 773 -19.48 15.25 9.71
CA ASN A 773 -20.42 16.35 9.47
C ASN A 773 -21.57 15.97 8.50
N GLY A 774 -21.35 15.00 7.62
CA GLY A 774 -22.37 14.49 6.69
C GLY A 774 -23.60 13.89 7.39
N ILE A 775 -23.41 13.22 8.53
CA ILE A 775 -24.49 12.64 9.35
C ILE A 775 -25.41 13.73 9.91
N ILE A 776 -24.84 14.84 10.38
CA ILE A 776 -25.60 15.98 10.91
C ILE A 776 -26.44 16.61 9.79
N ILE A 777 -25.85 16.79 8.60
CA ILE A 777 -26.53 17.33 7.42
C ILE A 777 -27.69 16.41 6.99
N GLY A 778 -27.47 15.10 6.97
CA GLY A 778 -28.51 14.09 6.66
C GLY A 778 -29.64 14.06 7.69
N GLY A 779 -29.31 14.16 8.98
CA GLY A 779 -30.28 14.21 10.08
C GLY A 779 -31.17 15.46 10.04
N VAL A 780 -30.58 16.63 9.81
CA VAL A 780 -31.32 17.91 9.66
C VAL A 780 -32.23 17.86 8.43
N SER A 781 -31.72 17.36 7.29
CA SER A 781 -32.51 17.23 6.06
C SER A 781 -33.73 16.34 6.25
N THR A 782 -33.58 15.23 6.97
CA THR A 782 -34.68 14.30 7.29
C THR A 782 -35.75 14.96 8.18
N ALA A 783 -35.34 15.78 9.15
CA ALA A 783 -36.25 16.53 10.01
C ALA A 783 -37.05 17.60 9.24
N VAL A 784 -36.44 18.24 8.24
CA VAL A 784 -37.13 19.21 7.37
C VAL A 784 -38.17 18.53 6.49
N VAL A 785 -37.83 17.40 5.85
CA VAL A 785 -38.75 16.59 5.03
C VAL A 785 -39.99 16.18 5.84
N LEU A 786 -39.78 15.79 7.10
CA LEU A 786 -40.84 15.46 8.05
C LEU A 786 -41.83 16.60 8.29
N LEU A 787 -41.30 17.77 8.62
CA LEU A 787 -42.11 18.96 8.91
C LEU A 787 -42.86 19.43 7.66
N GLN A 788 -42.22 19.35 6.50
CA GLN A 788 -42.78 19.73 5.21
C GLN A 788 -43.90 18.77 4.78
N LEU A 789 -43.74 17.45 5.01
CA LEU A 789 -44.78 16.44 4.78
C LEU A 789 -46.02 16.69 5.67
N LEU A 790 -45.81 16.94 6.96
CA LEU A 790 -46.89 17.26 7.91
C LEU A 790 -47.64 18.53 7.49
N LEU A 791 -46.92 19.58 7.06
CA LEU A 791 -47.52 20.81 6.57
C LEU A 791 -48.30 20.59 5.27
N ALA A 792 -47.72 19.89 4.29
CA ALA A 792 -48.35 19.62 2.99
C ALA A 792 -49.67 18.86 3.15
N VAL A 793 -49.70 17.82 3.99
CA VAL A 793 -50.91 17.05 4.27
C VAL A 793 -51.98 17.91 4.95
N ASN A 794 -51.60 18.77 5.90
CA ASN A 794 -52.53 19.67 6.58
C ASN A 794 -53.11 20.74 5.62
N VAL A 795 -52.27 21.32 4.75
CA VAL A 795 -52.68 22.28 3.71
C VAL A 795 -53.64 21.63 2.69
N LEU A 796 -53.38 20.39 2.28
CA LEU A 796 -54.26 19.63 1.39
C LEU A 796 -55.64 19.36 2.04
N ARG A 797 -55.66 19.01 3.33
CA ARG A 797 -56.91 18.82 4.08
C ARG A 797 -57.70 20.11 4.21
N LEU A 798 -57.04 21.24 4.48
CA LEU A 798 -57.67 22.57 4.51
C LEU A 798 -58.25 22.95 3.12
N ALA A 799 -57.55 22.66 2.03
CA ALA A 799 -58.02 22.91 0.67
C ALA A 799 -59.26 22.05 0.32
N LYS A 800 -59.24 20.75 0.67
CA LYS A 800 -60.38 19.82 0.49
C LYS A 800 -61.59 20.20 1.35
N SER A 801 -61.35 20.61 2.60
CA SER A 801 -62.41 21.08 3.51
C SER A 801 -63.13 22.30 2.93
N ARG A 802 -62.38 23.31 2.46
CA ARG A 802 -62.94 24.51 1.81
C ARG A 802 -63.68 24.20 0.49
N MET A 803 -63.29 23.15 -0.24
CA MET A 803 -64.03 22.65 -1.41
C MET A 803 -65.39 22.07 -1.01
N LYS A 804 -65.44 21.24 0.05
CA LYS A 804 -66.71 20.71 0.60
C LYS A 804 -67.62 21.84 1.08
N THR A 805 -67.09 22.85 1.77
CA THR A 805 -67.89 24.02 2.21
C THR A 805 -68.40 24.86 1.04
N ARG A 806 -67.61 25.08 -0.02
CA ARG A 806 -68.07 25.77 -1.24
C ARG A 806 -69.12 24.97 -2.01
N LEU A 807 -68.98 23.66 -2.15
CA LEU A 807 -69.98 22.79 -2.80
C LEU A 807 -71.29 22.74 -1.99
N ALA A 808 -71.20 22.73 -0.66
CA ALA A 808 -72.36 22.85 0.22
C ALA A 808 -73.03 24.22 0.07
N MET A 809 -72.28 25.33 0.01
CA MET A 809 -72.84 26.68 -0.23
C MET A 809 -73.43 26.84 -1.64
N ARG A 810 -72.83 26.22 -2.68
CA ARG A 810 -73.38 26.25 -4.06
C ARG A 810 -74.69 25.46 -4.19
N LYS A 811 -74.91 24.45 -3.36
CA LYS A 811 -76.21 23.75 -3.25
C LYS A 811 -77.28 24.55 -2.49
N VAL A 812 -76.89 25.57 -1.73
CA VAL A 812 -77.79 26.42 -0.91
C VAL A 812 -78.15 27.74 -1.62
N VAL A 813 -77.42 28.15 -2.66
CA VAL A 813 -77.80 29.30 -3.52
C VAL A 813 -78.63 28.80 -4.70
N PRO A 814 -79.95 29.09 -4.79
CA PRO A 814 -80.76 28.70 -5.93
C PRO A 814 -80.36 29.53 -7.16
N GLU A 815 -80.20 28.81 -8.26
CA GLU A 815 -80.19 29.30 -9.62
C GLU A 815 -81.41 30.19 -9.87
N SER A 816 -81.21 31.50 -9.97
CA SER A 816 -82.21 32.39 -10.56
C SER A 816 -81.51 33.39 -11.48
N ARG A 817 -81.42 33.05 -12.76
CA ARG A 817 -81.47 34.00 -13.89
C ARG A 817 -81.41 33.26 -15.23
N GLY A 818 -82.59 32.97 -15.75
CA GLY A 818 -82.93 32.87 -17.19
C GLY A 818 -84.39 33.33 -17.29
N LEU A 819 -84.59 34.61 -17.64
CA LEU A 819 -85.19 35.04 -18.91
C LEU A 819 -86.68 34.70 -19.02
N ASP A 820 -87.55 35.70 -18.85
CA ASP A 820 -88.41 36.15 -19.95
C ASP A 820 -89.02 37.55 -19.71
N ARG A 821 -89.11 38.29 -20.83
CA ARG A 821 -89.67 39.63 -21.11
C ARG A 821 -91.18 39.64 -20.81
N GLU A 822 -91.94 40.71 -20.53
CA GLU A 822 -92.05 42.14 -20.93
C GLU A 822 -93.32 42.71 -20.18
N PRO A 823 -93.86 43.93 -20.41
CA PRO A 823 -93.34 45.29 -20.32
C PRO A 823 -94.01 46.16 -19.21
N MET A 824 -93.45 47.36 -19.00
CA MET A 824 -93.88 48.54 -18.22
C MET A 824 -95.40 48.85 -18.23
N PRO A 825 -95.99 49.59 -17.24
CA PRO A 825 -95.53 50.97 -16.97
C PRO A 825 -95.85 51.65 -15.61
N PHE A 826 -95.33 52.89 -15.50
CA PHE A 826 -95.77 54.03 -14.67
C PHE A 826 -95.61 53.97 -13.13
N ASN A 827 -94.71 54.80 -12.61
CA ASN A 827 -94.82 55.41 -11.28
C ASN A 827 -95.62 56.71 -11.39
N PRO A 828 -96.45 57.05 -10.38
CA PRO A 828 -96.00 58.07 -9.40
C PRO A 828 -96.64 57.86 -7.99
N PRO A 829 -96.56 58.82 -7.05
CA PRO A 829 -95.44 59.16 -6.18
C PRO A 829 -95.82 58.90 -4.68
N PRO A 830 -94.95 59.24 -3.69
CA PRO A 830 -94.90 58.57 -2.39
C PRO A 830 -95.74 59.25 -1.31
N GLN A 831 -95.97 58.52 -0.21
CA GLN A 831 -96.01 58.93 1.21
C GLN A 831 -97.08 58.15 2.00
N PRO A 832 -97.09 58.19 3.35
CA PRO A 832 -95.97 58.12 4.29
C PRO A 832 -96.26 57.14 5.45
N GLN A 833 -95.22 56.88 6.25
CA GLN A 833 -95.25 56.69 7.71
C GLN A 833 -96.49 56.04 8.36
N ARG A 834 -96.25 55.00 9.17
CA ARG A 834 -96.36 55.12 10.64
C ARG A 834 -96.10 53.80 11.38
N ARG A 835 -95.28 53.95 12.43
CA ARG A 835 -95.45 53.43 13.81
C ARG A 835 -95.58 51.91 13.98
N ARG A 836 -94.55 51.28 14.55
CA ARG A 836 -94.23 51.15 16.00
C ARG A 836 -95.10 50.12 16.73
N ALA A 837 -94.36 49.34 17.53
CA ALA A 837 -94.76 48.49 18.65
C ALA A 837 -95.32 47.12 18.22
N ARG A 838 -94.87 45.99 18.77
CA ARG A 838 -94.17 45.72 20.04
C ARG A 838 -93.05 44.72 19.84
#